data_AF-A0A0G4MF66-F1
#
_entry.id   AF-A0A0G4MF66-F1
#
_cell.length_a   1.000
_cell.length_b   1.000
_cell.length_c   1.000
_cell.angle_alpha   90.00
_cell.angle_beta   90.00
_cell.angle_gamma   90.00
#
_symmetry.space_group_name_H-M   'P 1'
#
loop_
_entity.id
_entity.type
_entity.pdbx_description
1 polymer ?
#
loop_
_entity_poly.entity_id
_entity_poly.type
_entity_poly.pdbx_seq_one_letter_code
_entity_poly.pdbx_strand_id
1 'polypeptide(L)'
;MTRSPTLGLEHGSPFSEILPRIFHTLRGPPSPLSPSIKTCVATMVRPATIASGAVPFFELAARGPHIAKRQTSQNACAQLSEAYSGGSGAFNGTFGSSSPALVRPSIAYECLRSIAVDTERDIALLEYLEPWLEFQSTVGVLADPPEGYMYPGVDILGGFSNMTSMLRNGDYNNQYDFIVDLFRLINVKPREGHLSYTPALISAVQFATPAVFISISEDGTSLPSIYLYDDYLQSQSQGYDAAEVVSFDGTPIFDWLQQRGVDNDRSQDPDASWNSQLYSAALGNIGVSAASTIFAHGNLTDQSTIVFGNNTEVSFNNVAVLVGDFSDISSGEDVHNRFEVPDRFGNAESSPFTKLAKRQSDGFDNVGYPDPFVIHEDGYISGYHFRRGKLDDTAVLAVKSFLTSDLESQPEADLEEFVRVVSTFVTDSADDGKDRLIIDFQGNGDGSLANLIALYLFLFPQAETFLPLRARANPLLNWMGETAAEFRAPMLPVYDLRTAVDEDMNTFSSWSDFYDLETILGDDFTQIYHPLDMSLFRQFSSLPEHFTANNTLAKRQSDGFDNVGYPDPFVIHEDGYISGYHFRRGKLDDTAVLAVKSFLTSDLESQPEADLEEFVRVVSTFVTDSADDGKDRLIIDFQGNGGGSLANLIALYLFLFPEAETFLPLRARANPLLNWMGETAAEFRAPMLPVYDLRTAVDEDMNTFSSWSDFYDLETILGDDFTQIYHPLDMSLFRQFSSLPEHFTANNTVILTDGFCASACALAVGLMSRLLGIHVVTLGGRPNERPMQAVGGTKGGPILTLDWGKAIFPDIASEERPPSDLRTAPFSEVGPPLAGPPPEMIVVNSANVHLHDDDDAAPLQFVYEAANCRLFYTWETLTNLTNLWEAVSDVKWDGASCIYVIAHLPNLLYTILGSDTYQPILLNMPFFYNKSVGGRRFGTSIQADRHGVRRGPWRFRIGRFNCFK
;
A
#
# COMPACT_ATOMS: atom_id res chain seq x y z
N MET A 1 -33.69 38.65 29.91
CA MET A 1 -34.66 38.78 31.02
C MET A 1 -34.74 37.39 31.66
N THR A 2 -34.43 37.09 32.92
CA THR A 2 -34.50 37.78 34.23
C THR A 2 -33.62 36.99 35.22
N ARG A 3 -32.61 37.61 35.84
CA ARG A 3 -32.49 37.99 37.29
C ARG A 3 -32.52 36.86 38.34
N SER A 4 -31.39 36.75 39.06
CA SER A 4 -31.15 36.31 40.45
C SER A 4 -32.18 36.84 41.48
N PRO A 5 -32.23 36.36 42.75
CA PRO A 5 -31.22 36.76 43.78
C PRO A 5 -30.93 35.77 44.96
N THR A 6 -29.90 36.19 45.69
CA THR A 6 -29.19 35.80 46.93
C THR A 6 -29.96 35.65 48.26
N LEU A 7 -29.34 34.94 49.25
CA LEU A 7 -29.15 35.22 50.72
C LEU A 7 -28.86 33.88 51.47
N GLY A 8 -28.01 33.68 52.50
CA GLY A 8 -27.09 34.47 53.33
C GLY A 8 -26.53 33.61 54.51
N LEU A 9 -25.38 34.03 55.11
CA LEU A 9 -24.84 34.00 56.52
C LEU A 9 -25.17 32.80 57.48
N GLU A 10 -24.38 32.31 58.46
CA GLU A 10 -23.27 32.82 59.32
C GLU A 10 -22.71 31.71 60.28
N HIS A 11 -21.47 31.88 60.80
CA HIS A 11 -20.81 31.44 62.09
C HIS A 11 -20.87 29.97 62.63
N GLY A 12 -19.90 29.38 63.35
CA GLY A 12 -18.61 29.76 63.97
C GLY A 12 -17.97 28.58 64.77
N SER A 13 -16.67 28.72 65.07
CA SER A 13 -15.62 27.92 65.82
C SER A 13 -16.01 27.34 67.22
N PRO A 14 -15.16 26.76 68.14
CA PRO A 14 -13.67 26.53 68.16
C PRO A 14 -13.12 25.29 68.97
N PHE A 15 -11.78 25.24 69.11
CA PHE A 15 -10.93 24.73 70.23
C PHE A 15 -10.25 23.34 70.20
N SER A 16 -9.15 23.32 70.95
CA SER A 16 -7.87 22.61 70.83
C SER A 16 -7.55 21.69 72.02
N GLU A 17 -6.40 20.99 71.89
CA GLU A 17 -5.54 20.41 72.94
C GLU A 17 -5.94 19.06 73.59
N ILE A 18 -4.96 18.13 73.65
CA ILE A 18 -4.28 17.66 74.88
C ILE A 18 -3.38 16.42 74.56
N LEU A 19 -2.11 16.48 74.96
CA LEU A 19 -1.18 15.37 75.25
C LEU A 19 -1.03 15.32 76.79
N PRO A 20 -0.72 14.18 77.49
CA PRO A 20 0.70 13.77 77.63
C PRO A 20 1.05 12.31 78.11
N ARG A 21 2.35 11.92 77.93
CA ARG A 21 3.28 11.17 78.87
C ARG A 21 3.02 9.66 79.17
N ILE A 22 3.97 8.73 79.46
CA ILE A 22 5.32 8.66 80.10
C ILE A 22 5.99 7.25 79.88
N PHE A 23 7.35 7.20 79.70
CA PHE A 23 8.48 6.24 80.03
C PHE A 23 8.30 4.69 80.26
N HIS A 24 9.29 3.75 80.19
CA HIS A 24 10.79 3.70 80.15
C HIS A 24 11.31 2.25 79.82
N THR A 25 12.52 2.07 79.24
CA THR A 25 13.76 1.32 79.70
C THR A 25 14.16 0.13 78.78
N LEU A 26 15.40 -0.26 78.39
CA LEU A 26 16.84 0.06 78.68
C LEU A 26 17.81 -0.57 77.63
N ARG A 27 18.99 0.08 77.39
CA ARG A 27 20.40 -0.39 77.06
C ARG A 27 20.65 -1.21 75.76
N GLY A 28 21.72 -1.07 74.95
CA GLY A 28 23.02 -0.35 74.92
C GLY A 28 23.93 -0.93 73.78
N PRO A 29 25.04 -0.28 73.35
CA PRO A 29 25.78 -0.40 72.04
C PRO A 29 27.06 -1.32 72.12
N PRO A 30 28.10 -1.39 71.21
CA PRO A 30 28.54 -0.55 70.05
C PRO A 30 29.17 -1.28 68.79
N SER A 31 29.66 -0.47 67.82
CA SER A 31 30.45 -0.70 66.57
C SER A 31 31.83 -1.39 66.75
N PRO A 32 32.82 -1.51 65.80
CA PRO A 32 32.98 -1.18 64.35
C PRO A 32 33.91 -2.15 63.50
N LEU A 33 34.33 -1.73 62.29
CA LEU A 33 35.62 -1.99 61.56
C LEU A 33 35.69 -2.92 60.31
N SER A 34 36.36 -2.39 59.27
CA SER A 34 36.94 -3.00 58.04
C SER A 34 38.40 -3.48 58.30
N PRO A 35 39.31 -3.80 57.34
CA PRO A 35 39.29 -4.41 55.98
C PRO A 35 40.35 -5.57 55.79
N SER A 36 40.50 -6.08 54.55
CA SER A 36 41.76 -6.51 53.86
C SER A 36 42.17 -8.01 53.65
N ILE A 37 42.32 -8.37 52.36
CA ILE A 37 43.44 -9.02 51.62
C ILE A 37 44.02 -10.40 52.06
N LYS A 38 44.05 -11.39 51.12
CA LYS A 38 45.22 -12.14 50.52
C LYS A 38 44.78 -13.47 49.87
N THR A 39 44.87 -13.69 48.55
CA THR A 39 46.00 -14.12 47.66
C THR A 39 46.17 -15.65 47.47
N CYS A 40 46.03 -16.08 46.20
CA CYS A 40 46.53 -17.22 45.38
C CYS A 40 47.14 -18.52 45.99
N VAL A 41 46.93 -19.67 45.31
CA VAL A 41 47.95 -20.47 44.58
C VAL A 41 47.29 -21.57 43.72
N ALA A 42 47.92 -21.84 42.56
CA ALA A 42 47.55 -22.73 41.46
C ALA A 42 47.95 -24.22 41.64
N THR A 43 47.42 -25.10 40.79
CA THR A 43 48.14 -26.33 40.38
C THR A 43 47.86 -26.66 38.91
N MET A 44 48.95 -26.76 38.12
CA MET A 44 49.00 -27.21 36.73
C MET A 44 49.02 -28.74 36.64
N VAL A 45 48.34 -29.32 35.64
CA VAL A 45 48.79 -30.52 34.91
C VAL A 45 48.38 -30.40 33.43
N ARG A 46 49.33 -30.62 32.51
CA ARG A 46 49.19 -30.86 31.05
C ARG A 46 49.81 -32.25 30.76
N PRO A 47 49.70 -32.88 29.57
CA PRO A 47 48.64 -32.92 28.54
C PRO A 47 48.31 -34.38 28.09
N ALA A 48 47.23 -34.59 27.32
CA ALA A 48 47.16 -35.68 26.33
C ALA A 48 46.05 -35.41 25.29
N THR A 49 46.46 -35.39 24.03
CA THR A 49 45.69 -35.18 22.79
C THR A 49 45.03 -36.50 22.36
N ILE A 50 43.74 -36.51 21.99
CA ILE A 50 43.18 -37.32 20.87
C ILE A 50 41.99 -36.54 20.27
N ALA A 51 42.02 -36.39 18.95
CA ALA A 51 41.06 -35.66 18.12
C ALA A 51 39.79 -36.47 17.80
N SER A 52 38.66 -35.79 17.59
CA SER A 52 37.56 -36.20 16.69
C SER A 52 36.71 -34.95 16.38
N GLY A 53 36.43 -34.73 15.10
CA GLY A 53 36.09 -33.43 14.51
C GLY A 53 34.72 -32.84 14.84
N ALA A 54 34.69 -31.51 14.93
CA ALA A 54 33.53 -30.66 14.78
C ALA A 54 33.84 -29.63 13.68
N VAL A 55 32.93 -29.52 12.71
CA VAL A 55 32.91 -28.50 11.63
C VAL A 55 32.25 -27.23 12.22
N PRO A 56 32.73 -26.01 11.92
CA PRO A 56 32.57 -24.87 12.82
C PRO A 56 31.21 -24.16 12.68
N PHE A 57 30.64 -23.85 13.85
CA PHE A 57 29.79 -22.68 14.07
C PHE A 57 30.55 -21.41 13.65
N PHE A 58 29.94 -20.53 12.86
CA PHE A 58 30.42 -19.16 12.70
C PHE A 58 30.01 -18.34 13.94
N GLU A 59 30.91 -18.27 14.92
CA GLU A 59 30.92 -17.18 15.91
C GLU A 59 31.26 -15.87 15.17
N LEU A 60 30.36 -14.88 15.19
CA LEU A 60 30.70 -13.51 14.85
C LEU A 60 31.75 -13.01 15.86
N ALA A 61 32.97 -12.83 15.38
CA ALA A 61 34.07 -12.28 16.16
C ALA A 61 33.77 -10.84 16.58
N ALA A 62 33.57 -10.65 17.88
CA ALA A 62 33.74 -9.37 18.55
C ALA A 62 35.15 -8.82 18.27
N ARG A 63 35.25 -7.78 17.43
CA ARG A 63 36.46 -6.95 17.37
C ARG A 63 36.34 -5.84 18.41
N GLY A 64 37.27 -5.87 19.36
CA GLY A 64 37.41 -4.87 20.42
C GLY A 64 37.69 -3.45 19.89
N PRO A 65 37.45 -2.42 20.72
CA PRO A 65 37.37 -1.04 20.29
C PRO A 65 38.74 -0.50 19.89
N HIS A 66 38.88 -0.02 18.66
CA HIS A 66 39.94 0.92 18.33
C HIS A 66 39.70 2.21 19.12
N ILE A 67 40.72 2.65 19.84
CA ILE A 67 40.74 3.83 20.69
C ILE A 67 40.20 5.05 19.89
N ALA A 68 38.98 5.45 20.21
CA ALA A 68 38.32 6.62 19.64
C ALA A 68 39.12 7.88 20.01
N LYS A 69 39.53 8.64 18.99
CA LYS A 69 39.84 10.06 19.19
C LYS A 69 38.54 10.72 19.66
N ARG A 70 38.58 11.25 20.88
CA ARG A 70 37.62 12.18 21.52
C ARG A 70 36.55 12.74 20.55
N GLN A 71 35.43 12.04 20.39
CA GLN A 71 34.23 12.59 19.76
C GLN A 71 33.69 13.69 20.69
N THR A 72 33.78 14.94 20.25
CA THR A 72 32.88 15.99 20.73
C THR A 72 31.45 15.52 20.45
N SER A 73 30.54 15.64 21.40
CA SER A 73 29.12 15.30 21.23
C SER A 73 28.53 16.07 20.05
N GLN A 74 28.51 15.48 18.86
CA GLN A 74 27.79 16.02 17.72
C GLN A 74 26.29 15.92 18.01
N ASN A 75 25.53 16.96 17.64
CA ASN A 75 24.08 16.92 17.77
C ASN A 75 23.48 15.84 16.86
N ALA A 76 22.28 15.37 17.16
CA ALA A 76 21.67 14.25 16.46
C ALA A 76 21.51 14.48 14.95
N CYS A 77 21.21 15.71 14.53
CA CYS A 77 21.06 16.07 13.11
C CYS A 77 22.37 15.98 12.33
N ALA A 78 23.49 16.42 12.92
CA ALA A 78 24.82 16.23 12.33
C ALA A 78 25.21 14.75 12.21
N GLN A 79 24.74 13.89 13.12
CA GLN A 79 24.93 12.43 13.00
C GLN A 79 24.10 11.84 11.85
N LEU A 80 22.91 12.38 11.56
CA LEU A 80 22.14 11.99 10.36
C LEU A 80 22.88 12.38 9.08
N SER A 81 23.43 13.59 9.04
CA SER A 81 24.23 14.06 7.91
C SER A 81 25.49 13.23 7.70
N GLU A 82 26.23 12.91 8.77
CA GLU A 82 27.39 12.03 8.67
C GLU A 82 27.02 10.62 8.19
N ALA A 83 25.91 10.06 8.68
CA ALA A 83 25.43 8.75 8.23
C ALA A 83 25.00 8.77 6.77
N TYR A 84 24.31 9.83 6.33
CA TYR A 84 23.87 10.01 4.96
C TYR A 84 25.05 10.20 4.00
N SER A 85 26.00 11.08 4.34
CA SER A 85 27.19 11.34 3.53
C SER A 85 28.26 10.25 3.61
N GLY A 86 28.25 9.42 4.66
CA GLY A 86 29.19 8.32 4.88
C GLY A 86 28.68 6.93 4.48
N GLY A 87 27.41 6.82 4.09
CA GLY A 87 26.69 5.55 3.93
C GLY A 87 26.86 4.85 2.58
N SER A 88 27.96 4.12 2.43
CA SER A 88 28.04 2.84 1.69
C SER A 88 28.50 1.73 2.65
N GLY A 89 27.79 1.58 3.77
CA GLY A 89 28.21 0.77 4.92
C GLY A 89 27.21 -0.30 5.37
N ALA A 90 27.30 -1.48 4.75
CA ALA A 90 27.06 -2.83 5.29
C ALA A 90 25.88 -3.06 6.27
N PHE A 91 24.70 -3.35 5.71
CA PHE A 91 23.78 -4.35 6.26
C PHE A 91 23.24 -5.18 5.08
N ASN A 92 23.52 -6.48 5.06
CA ASN A 92 22.92 -7.42 4.09
C ASN A 92 21.52 -7.75 4.59
N GLY A 93 20.50 -7.11 4.01
CA GLY A 93 19.10 -7.39 4.29
C GLY A 93 18.18 -6.52 3.41
N THR A 94 17.46 -7.19 2.50
CA THR A 94 16.20 -6.82 1.82
C THR A 94 16.00 -5.44 1.19
N PHE A 95 16.97 -4.51 1.21
CA PHE A 95 16.80 -3.19 0.60
C PHE A 95 17.89 -2.93 -0.45
N GLY A 96 17.44 -2.65 -1.68
CA GLY A 96 18.19 -2.58 -2.93
C GLY A 96 19.37 -1.60 -3.02
N SER A 97 20.07 -1.62 -4.17
CA SER A 97 21.43 -1.17 -4.47
C SER A 97 21.73 0.34 -4.49
N SER A 98 21.19 1.09 -3.54
CA SER A 98 21.87 2.20 -2.88
C SER A 98 21.44 2.15 -1.42
N SER A 99 22.13 1.33 -0.62
CA SER A 99 21.66 1.01 0.74
C SER A 99 21.34 2.33 1.47
N PRO A 100 20.07 2.57 1.84
CA PRO A 100 19.71 3.79 2.55
C PRO A 100 20.64 3.98 3.73
N ALA A 101 21.00 5.22 4.00
CA ALA A 101 21.74 5.51 5.22
C ALA A 101 20.88 5.08 6.42
N LEU A 102 21.40 4.11 7.18
CA LEU A 102 20.76 3.55 8.35
C LEU A 102 21.34 4.21 9.60
N VAL A 103 20.46 4.62 10.51
CA VAL A 103 20.82 5.14 11.82
C VAL A 103 20.00 4.46 12.91
N ARG A 104 20.42 4.65 14.17
CA ARG A 104 19.60 4.22 15.31
C ARG A 104 18.33 5.07 15.39
N PRO A 105 17.15 4.45 15.65
CA PRO A 105 15.89 5.18 15.84
C PRO A 105 15.99 6.37 16.81
N SER A 106 16.70 6.22 17.93
CA SER A 106 16.86 7.30 18.91
C SER A 106 17.53 8.56 18.34
N ILE A 107 18.52 8.41 17.46
CA ILE A 107 19.22 9.54 16.82
C ILE A 107 18.26 10.27 15.88
N ALA A 108 17.53 9.52 15.05
CA ALA A 108 16.54 10.11 14.14
C ALA A 108 15.43 10.86 14.90
N TYR A 109 14.84 10.24 15.93
CA TYR A 109 13.82 10.91 16.76
C TYR A 109 14.36 12.14 17.49
N GLU A 110 15.61 12.12 17.98
CA GLU A 110 16.22 13.28 18.63
C GLU A 110 16.39 14.45 17.65
N CYS A 111 16.78 14.18 16.40
CA CYS A 111 16.85 15.22 15.36
C CYS A 111 15.46 15.74 14.98
N LEU A 112 14.50 14.87 14.66
CA LEU A 112 13.14 15.26 14.27
C LEU A 112 12.42 16.05 15.37
N ARG A 113 12.58 15.65 16.64
CA ARG A 113 12.00 16.39 17.78
C ARG A 113 12.76 17.65 18.16
N SER A 114 13.90 17.95 17.52
CA SER A 114 14.62 19.21 17.69
C SER A 114 14.08 20.34 16.82
N ILE A 115 13.17 20.02 15.88
CA ILE A 115 12.54 20.99 14.99
C ILE A 115 11.52 21.83 15.77
N ALA A 116 11.66 23.16 15.70
CA ALA A 116 10.73 24.10 16.33
C ALA A 116 9.40 24.15 15.56
N VAL A 117 8.29 24.35 16.27
CA VAL A 117 6.95 24.48 15.68
C VAL A 117 6.87 25.76 14.83
N ASP A 118 6.36 25.66 13.59
CA ASP A 118 6.05 26.81 12.74
C ASP A 118 4.55 27.13 12.77
N THR A 119 4.13 27.78 13.86
CA THR A 119 2.71 28.05 14.14
C THR A 119 1.98 28.75 12.98
N GLU A 120 2.62 29.65 12.25
CA GLU A 120 1.97 30.39 11.17
C GLU A 120 1.72 29.47 9.98
N ARG A 121 2.73 28.73 9.52
CA ARG A 121 2.59 27.79 8.40
C ARG A 121 1.75 26.57 8.74
N ASP A 122 1.84 26.07 9.96
CA ASP A 122 1.05 24.92 10.43
C ASP A 122 -0.45 25.23 10.40
N ILE A 123 -0.85 26.43 10.90
CA ILE A 123 -2.25 26.88 10.83
C ILE A 123 -2.66 27.08 9.36
N ALA A 124 -1.80 27.72 8.56
CA ALA A 124 -2.08 27.92 7.14
C ALA A 124 -2.23 26.59 6.38
N LEU A 125 -1.49 25.53 6.75
CA LEU A 125 -1.63 24.21 6.16
C LEU A 125 -2.98 23.56 6.51
N LEU A 126 -3.41 23.63 7.77
CA LEU A 126 -4.73 23.15 8.17
C LEU A 126 -5.83 23.90 7.40
N GLU A 127 -5.67 25.22 7.28
CA GLU A 127 -6.55 26.08 6.53
C GLU A 127 -6.55 25.80 5.02
N TYR A 128 -5.42 25.38 4.47
CA TYR A 128 -5.29 24.95 3.08
C TYR A 128 -6.05 23.64 2.86
N LEU A 129 -5.83 22.61 3.68
CA LEU A 129 -6.39 21.27 3.47
C LEU A 129 -7.90 21.17 3.74
N GLU A 130 -8.46 22.03 4.59
CA GLU A 130 -9.87 21.98 5.00
C GLU A 130 -10.88 21.93 3.83
N PRO A 131 -10.87 22.87 2.85
CA PRO A 131 -11.81 22.80 1.71
C PRO A 131 -11.61 21.58 0.80
N TRP A 132 -10.43 20.96 0.80
CA TRP A 132 -10.21 19.70 0.09
C TRP A 132 -10.88 18.53 0.82
N LEU A 133 -10.77 18.49 2.15
CA LEU A 133 -11.38 17.45 2.98
C LEU A 133 -12.92 17.50 2.98
N GLU A 134 -13.55 18.61 2.60
CA GLU A 134 -15.01 18.69 2.41
C GLU A 134 -15.53 17.81 1.26
N PHE A 135 -14.64 17.38 0.34
CA PHE A 135 -14.96 16.41 -0.71
C PHE A 135 -14.88 14.96 -0.22
N GLN A 136 -14.37 14.70 0.99
CA GLN A 136 -14.42 13.38 1.61
C GLN A 136 -15.87 13.05 1.97
N SER A 137 -16.48 12.14 1.22
CA SER A 137 -17.90 11.82 1.31
C SER A 137 -18.35 11.33 2.70
N THR A 138 -17.44 10.74 3.48
CA THR A 138 -17.74 10.26 4.85
C THR A 138 -17.39 11.23 5.98
N VAL A 139 -16.92 12.44 5.69
CA VAL A 139 -16.28 13.32 6.71
C VAL A 139 -17.18 13.66 7.90
N GLY A 140 -18.47 13.91 7.72
CA GLY A 140 -19.37 14.21 8.84
C GLY A 140 -19.93 12.96 9.51
N VAL A 141 -20.23 11.90 8.76
CA VAL A 141 -20.66 10.59 9.32
C VAL A 141 -19.57 9.98 10.21
N LEU A 142 -18.29 10.17 9.87
CA LEU A 142 -17.15 9.70 10.67
C LEU A 142 -17.15 10.26 12.10
N ALA A 143 -17.70 11.45 12.33
CA ALA A 143 -17.69 12.08 13.66
C ALA A 143 -18.59 11.34 14.66
N ASP A 144 -19.73 10.82 14.19
CA ASP A 144 -20.71 10.04 14.96
C ASP A 144 -21.22 8.87 14.11
N PRO A 145 -20.39 7.82 13.92
CA PRO A 145 -20.71 6.73 13.01
C PRO A 145 -21.88 5.89 13.55
N PRO A 146 -22.66 5.25 12.66
CA PRO A 146 -23.83 4.48 13.06
C PRO A 146 -23.49 3.28 13.96
N GLU A 147 -24.51 2.74 14.63
CA GLU A 147 -24.35 1.56 15.47
C GLU A 147 -23.84 0.36 14.63
N GLY A 148 -22.83 -0.33 15.14
CA GLY A 148 -22.18 -1.45 14.43
C GLY A 148 -20.83 -1.09 13.81
N TYR A 149 -20.49 0.19 13.64
CA TYR A 149 -19.14 0.59 13.26
C TYR A 149 -18.13 0.18 14.36
N MET A 150 -17.04 -0.48 13.96
CA MET A 150 -16.16 -1.20 14.89
C MET A 150 -15.06 -0.33 15.54
N TYR A 151 -14.96 0.93 15.15
CA TYR A 151 -14.00 1.89 15.70
C TYR A 151 -14.69 3.11 16.32
N PRO A 152 -14.02 3.87 17.20
CA PRO A 152 -14.53 5.16 17.65
C PRO A 152 -14.66 6.15 16.48
N GLY A 153 -15.69 6.99 16.52
CA GLY A 153 -15.82 8.11 15.60
C GLY A 153 -14.64 9.08 15.66
N VAL A 154 -14.37 9.75 14.54
CA VAL A 154 -13.35 10.78 14.38
C VAL A 154 -13.94 12.01 13.68
N ASP A 155 -13.85 13.15 14.35
CA ASP A 155 -14.16 14.45 13.77
C ASP A 155 -12.87 15.07 13.19
N ILE A 156 -12.72 15.00 11.88
CA ILE A 156 -11.52 15.49 11.18
C ILE A 156 -11.45 17.03 11.23
N LEU A 157 -12.55 17.71 10.90
CA LEU A 157 -12.61 19.18 10.85
C LEU A 157 -12.57 19.80 12.25
N GLY A 158 -13.24 19.19 13.22
CA GLY A 158 -13.09 19.53 14.65
C GLY A 158 -11.68 19.22 15.16
N GLY A 159 -11.03 18.17 14.64
CA GLY A 159 -9.62 17.88 14.86
C GLY A 159 -8.70 19.02 14.39
N PHE A 160 -8.92 19.57 13.20
CA PHE A 160 -8.20 20.74 12.68
C PHE A 160 -8.41 21.99 13.56
N SER A 161 -9.65 22.21 14.00
CA SER A 161 -9.98 23.30 14.93
C SER A 161 -9.24 23.17 16.28
N ASN A 162 -9.14 21.94 16.79
CA ASN A 162 -8.40 21.64 18.02
C ASN A 162 -6.88 21.83 17.82
N MET A 163 -6.31 21.33 16.72
CA MET A 163 -4.89 21.53 16.39
C MET A 163 -4.55 23.01 16.25
N THR A 164 -5.37 23.78 15.53
CA THR A 164 -5.24 25.25 15.43
C THR A 164 -5.23 25.91 16.80
N SER A 165 -6.10 25.46 17.72
CA SER A 165 -6.13 25.98 19.09
C SER A 165 -4.87 25.62 19.89
N MET A 166 -4.39 24.38 19.76
CA MET A 166 -3.15 23.91 20.40
C MET A 166 -1.91 24.65 19.89
N LEU A 167 -1.83 24.90 18.58
CA LEU A 167 -0.77 25.69 17.96
C LEU A 167 -0.77 27.13 18.50
N ARG A 168 -1.92 27.80 18.52
CA ARG A 168 -2.06 29.16 19.08
C ARG A 168 -1.69 29.25 20.56
N ASN A 169 -1.92 28.19 21.32
CA ASN A 169 -1.60 28.12 22.75
C ASN A 169 -0.15 27.69 23.05
N GLY A 170 0.60 27.23 22.04
CA GLY A 170 1.94 26.67 22.23
C GLY A 170 1.96 25.31 22.94
N ASP A 171 0.93 24.49 22.73
CA ASP A 171 0.78 23.17 23.38
C ASP A 171 1.60 22.06 22.70
N TYR A 172 2.06 22.30 21.46
CA TYR A 172 3.01 21.43 20.76
C TYR A 172 4.45 21.73 21.19
N ASN A 173 5.23 20.68 21.50
CA ASN A 173 6.61 20.85 21.98
C ASN A 173 7.63 20.98 20.82
N ASN A 174 7.31 20.42 19.65
CA ASN A 174 8.15 20.37 18.46
C ASN A 174 7.27 20.12 17.23
N GLN A 175 7.80 20.42 16.04
CA GLN A 175 7.10 20.28 14.76
C GLN A 175 6.69 18.82 14.47
N TYR A 176 7.58 17.87 14.76
CA TYR A 176 7.33 16.45 14.48
C TYR A 176 6.09 15.91 15.21
N ASP A 177 5.85 16.33 16.46
CA ASP A 177 4.65 15.94 17.21
C ASP A 177 3.35 16.48 16.54
N PHE A 178 3.36 17.71 16.01
CA PHE A 178 2.23 18.27 15.26
C PHE A 178 1.97 17.48 13.96
N ILE A 179 3.05 17.23 13.20
CA ILE A 179 2.99 16.51 11.93
C ILE A 179 2.50 15.06 12.11
N VAL A 180 2.93 14.37 13.17
CA VAL A 180 2.42 13.03 13.50
C VAL A 180 0.94 13.07 13.87
N ASP A 181 0.50 14.07 14.62
CA ASP A 181 -0.91 14.25 14.98
C ASP A 181 -1.77 14.50 13.73
N LEU A 182 -1.30 15.34 12.80
CA LEU A 182 -1.95 15.59 11.51
C LEU A 182 -2.02 14.32 10.66
N PHE A 183 -0.90 13.60 10.51
CA PHE A 183 -0.84 12.34 9.77
C PHE A 183 -1.84 11.32 10.32
N ARG A 184 -1.89 11.15 11.65
CA ARG A 184 -2.81 10.20 12.29
C ARG A 184 -4.27 10.62 12.11
N LEU A 185 -4.58 11.92 12.17
CA LEU A 185 -5.95 12.42 12.01
C LEU A 185 -6.52 12.15 10.62
N ILE A 186 -5.71 12.28 9.57
CA ILE A 186 -6.16 12.09 8.18
C ILE A 186 -6.03 10.62 7.75
N ASN A 187 -4.87 10.00 7.94
CA ASN A 187 -4.56 8.72 7.28
C ASN A 187 -4.99 7.50 8.09
N VAL A 188 -5.02 7.59 9.44
CA VAL A 188 -5.18 6.41 10.31
C VAL A 188 -6.54 6.37 10.99
N LYS A 189 -6.88 7.41 11.75
CA LYS A 189 -8.11 7.42 12.57
C LYS A 189 -9.40 7.23 11.77
N PRO A 190 -9.54 7.76 10.55
CA PRO A 190 -10.77 7.59 9.76
C PRO A 190 -11.04 6.17 9.28
N ARG A 191 -10.03 5.27 9.32
CA ARG A 191 -10.11 3.92 8.72
C ARG A 191 -10.61 3.97 7.27
N GLU A 192 -10.02 4.90 6.53
CA GLU A 192 -10.38 5.21 5.16
C GLU A 192 -9.12 5.10 4.32
N GLY A 193 -9.04 4.10 3.45
CA GLY A 193 -7.94 3.86 2.51
C GLY A 193 -7.86 4.89 1.38
N HIS A 194 -8.99 5.51 1.01
CA HIS A 194 -9.08 6.53 -0.05
C HIS A 194 -8.82 7.97 0.44
N LEU A 195 -8.42 8.16 1.71
CA LEU A 195 -8.19 9.50 2.29
C LEU A 195 -6.72 9.69 2.69
N SER A 196 -5.90 10.33 1.86
CA SER A 196 -4.46 10.46 2.13
C SER A 196 -3.94 11.90 2.08
N TYR A 197 -3.12 12.22 3.07
CA TYR A 197 -2.20 13.34 3.06
C TYR A 197 -1.01 12.99 3.96
N THR A 198 0.15 12.69 3.37
CA THR A 198 1.36 12.31 4.12
C THR A 198 2.31 13.50 4.20
N PRO A 199 2.50 14.12 5.37
CA PRO A 199 3.43 15.24 5.49
C PRO A 199 4.88 14.84 5.18
N ALA A 200 5.68 15.76 4.64
CA ALA A 200 7.03 15.46 4.15
C ALA A 200 7.95 14.78 5.19
N LEU A 201 7.89 15.20 6.47
CA LEU A 201 8.73 14.62 7.53
C LEU A 201 8.42 13.15 7.84
N ILE A 202 7.17 12.70 7.61
CA ILE A 202 6.79 11.29 7.80
C ILE A 202 7.49 10.41 6.74
N SER A 203 7.65 10.92 5.54
CA SER A 203 8.31 10.21 4.43
C SER A 203 9.83 10.37 4.44
N ALA A 204 10.37 11.44 5.02
CA ALA A 204 11.80 11.72 5.05
C ALA A 204 12.61 10.67 5.83
N VAL A 205 12.02 10.09 6.88
CA VAL A 205 12.64 9.03 7.69
C VAL A 205 11.62 7.93 7.98
N GLN A 206 11.93 6.70 7.60
CA GLN A 206 11.12 5.53 7.94
C GLN A 206 11.78 4.76 9.08
N PHE A 207 11.00 4.21 10.00
CA PHE A 207 11.52 3.37 11.08
C PHE A 207 11.13 1.92 10.82
N ALA A 208 12.01 0.96 11.10
CA ALA A 208 11.75 -0.45 10.79
C ALA A 208 12.27 -1.40 11.86
N THR A 209 11.54 -2.52 12.03
CA THR A 209 11.94 -3.69 12.82
C THR A 209 12.22 -4.87 11.90
N PRO A 210 13.26 -5.69 12.13
CA PRO A 210 13.43 -6.94 11.40
C PRO A 210 12.47 -8.05 11.84
N ALA A 211 11.70 -7.88 12.93
CA ALA A 211 10.80 -8.91 13.41
C ALA A 211 9.53 -9.03 12.55
N VAL A 212 9.33 -10.22 11.96
CA VAL A 212 8.14 -10.61 11.22
C VAL A 212 7.41 -11.73 11.97
N PHE A 213 6.10 -11.57 12.19
CA PHE A 213 5.28 -12.52 12.94
C PHE A 213 4.30 -13.27 12.03
N ILE A 214 3.93 -14.48 12.44
CA ILE A 214 2.87 -15.30 11.83
C ILE A 214 1.89 -15.78 12.89
N SER A 215 0.66 -16.06 12.47
CA SER A 215 -0.40 -16.62 13.30
C SER A 215 -0.80 -17.99 12.79
N ILE A 216 -0.53 -19.04 13.56
CA ILE A 216 -0.70 -20.44 13.14
C ILE A 216 -1.69 -21.16 14.07
N SER A 217 -2.71 -21.77 13.46
CA SER A 217 -3.62 -22.72 14.07
C SER A 217 -3.16 -24.15 13.80
N GLU A 218 -3.44 -25.06 14.73
CA GLU A 218 -3.12 -26.49 14.58
C GLU A 218 -3.95 -27.19 13.49
N ASP A 219 -5.20 -26.73 13.28
CA ASP A 219 -6.17 -27.42 12.40
C ASP A 219 -7.00 -26.46 11.52
N GLY A 220 -6.76 -25.15 11.61
CA GLY A 220 -7.49 -24.12 10.88
C GLY A 220 -8.80 -23.67 11.52
N THR A 221 -9.19 -24.26 12.66
CA THR A 221 -10.41 -23.94 13.42
C THR A 221 -10.15 -23.62 14.89
N SER A 222 -9.11 -24.21 15.46
CA SER A 222 -8.61 -23.94 16.81
C SER A 222 -7.93 -22.57 16.87
N LEU A 223 -8.01 -21.90 18.03
CA LEU A 223 -7.41 -20.57 18.21
C LEU A 223 -5.90 -20.61 17.89
N PRO A 224 -5.39 -19.67 17.06
CA PRO A 224 -4.00 -19.69 16.65
C PRO A 224 -3.07 -19.12 17.72
N SER A 225 -1.80 -19.51 17.63
CA SER A 225 -0.70 -18.95 18.41
C SER A 225 0.24 -18.14 17.51
N ILE A 226 0.99 -17.20 18.10
CA ILE A 226 1.88 -16.30 17.37
C ILE A 226 3.31 -16.82 17.42
N TYR A 227 3.99 -16.82 16.27
CA TYR A 227 5.37 -17.27 16.13
C TYR A 227 6.21 -16.23 15.40
N LEU A 228 7.53 -16.25 15.64
CA LEU A 228 8.49 -15.52 14.82
C LEU A 228 8.66 -16.29 13.50
N TYR A 229 8.46 -15.61 12.36
CA TYR A 229 8.42 -16.26 11.04
C TYR A 229 9.69 -17.07 10.74
N ASP A 230 10.87 -16.47 10.94
CA ASP A 230 12.16 -17.11 10.64
C ASP A 230 12.41 -18.35 11.52
N ASP A 231 12.05 -18.29 12.81
CA ASP A 231 12.18 -19.43 13.73
C ASP A 231 11.22 -20.55 13.33
N TYR A 232 9.97 -20.21 12.98
CA TYR A 232 9.00 -21.19 12.53
C TYR A 232 9.43 -21.85 11.22
N LEU A 233 9.85 -21.08 10.22
CA LEU A 233 10.37 -21.60 8.96
C LEU A 233 11.59 -22.54 9.19
N GLN A 234 12.51 -22.13 10.05
CA GLN A 234 13.67 -22.95 10.41
C GLN A 234 13.24 -24.25 11.11
N SER A 235 12.25 -24.19 12.00
CA SER A 235 11.69 -25.35 12.72
C SER A 235 11.17 -26.42 11.76
N GLN A 236 10.50 -26.02 10.68
CA GLN A 236 9.98 -26.93 9.64
C GLN A 236 11.11 -27.60 8.86
N SER A 237 12.20 -26.87 8.58
CA SER A 237 13.34 -27.41 7.86
C SER A 237 14.24 -28.34 8.70
N GLN A 238 14.31 -28.11 10.01
CA GLN A 238 15.21 -28.82 10.94
C GLN A 238 14.51 -29.85 11.82
N GLY A 239 13.17 -29.86 11.85
CA GLY A 239 12.36 -30.83 12.58
C GLY A 239 12.33 -30.60 14.09
N TYR A 240 12.30 -29.35 14.55
CA TYR A 240 12.01 -29.00 15.95
C TYR A 240 10.67 -28.25 16.06
N ASP A 241 10.14 -28.13 17.28
CA ASP A 241 8.92 -27.36 17.54
C ASP A 241 9.30 -25.91 17.88
N ALA A 242 8.88 -24.95 17.06
CA ALA A 242 9.07 -23.52 17.34
C ALA A 242 8.33 -23.11 18.62
N ALA A 243 8.92 -22.22 19.40
CA ALA A 243 8.26 -21.70 20.60
C ALA A 243 7.36 -20.52 20.23
N GLU A 244 6.16 -20.47 20.82
CA GLU A 244 5.28 -19.31 20.66
C GLU A 244 5.94 -18.03 21.21
N VAL A 245 5.62 -16.89 20.59
CA VAL A 245 5.98 -15.57 21.07
C VAL A 245 4.99 -15.16 22.16
N VAL A 246 5.49 -14.81 23.34
CA VAL A 246 4.66 -14.36 24.48
C VAL A 246 4.58 -12.85 24.54
N SER A 247 5.70 -12.16 24.30
CA SER A 247 5.75 -10.70 24.39
C SER A 247 6.79 -10.08 23.47
N PHE A 248 6.52 -8.84 23.07
CA PHE A 248 7.41 -7.96 22.34
C PHE A 248 7.63 -6.67 23.16
N ASP A 249 8.88 -6.35 23.48
CA ASP A 249 9.26 -5.20 24.32
C ASP A 249 8.52 -5.13 25.66
N GLY A 250 8.27 -6.31 26.24
CA GLY A 250 7.55 -6.49 27.51
C GLY A 250 6.04 -6.28 27.42
N THR A 251 5.49 -6.10 26.22
CA THR A 251 4.04 -6.04 25.96
C THR A 251 3.57 -7.41 25.47
N PRO A 252 2.48 -7.99 26.02
CA PRO A 252 1.92 -9.24 25.50
C PRO A 252 1.73 -9.16 23.98
N ILE A 253 2.12 -10.21 23.25
CA ILE A 253 2.19 -10.15 21.78
C ILE A 253 0.85 -9.78 21.13
N PHE A 254 -0.25 -10.28 21.70
CA PHE A 254 -1.59 -9.95 21.23
C PHE A 254 -1.90 -8.46 21.35
N ASP A 255 -1.64 -7.87 22.54
CA ASP A 255 -1.86 -6.45 22.77
C ASP A 255 -0.97 -5.59 21.86
N TRP A 256 0.26 -6.04 21.62
CA TRP A 256 1.20 -5.35 20.74
C TRP A 256 0.73 -5.34 19.29
N LEU A 257 0.36 -6.50 18.73
CA LEU A 257 -0.14 -6.61 17.35
C LEU A 257 -1.46 -5.86 17.17
N GLN A 258 -2.38 -5.96 18.13
CA GLN A 258 -3.65 -5.25 18.09
C GLN A 258 -3.43 -3.73 18.09
N GLN A 259 -2.55 -3.23 18.97
CA GLN A 259 -2.23 -1.80 19.04
C GLN A 259 -1.51 -1.32 17.77
N ARG A 260 -0.60 -2.14 17.23
CA ARG A 260 0.11 -1.87 15.98
C ARG A 260 -0.85 -1.69 14.80
N GLY A 261 -1.82 -2.59 14.64
CA GLY A 261 -2.88 -2.45 13.62
C GLY A 261 -3.70 -1.18 13.82
N VAL A 262 -4.16 -0.92 15.06
CA VAL A 262 -4.88 0.31 15.39
C VAL A 262 -4.08 1.58 15.05
N ASP A 263 -2.76 1.56 15.22
CA ASP A 263 -1.91 2.73 15.00
C ASP A 263 -1.46 2.92 13.55
N ASN A 264 -1.39 1.88 12.71
CA ASN A 264 -0.74 1.99 11.39
C ASN A 264 -1.58 1.50 10.21
N ASP A 265 -2.64 0.75 10.47
CA ASP A 265 -3.47 0.17 9.43
C ASP A 265 -4.77 0.96 9.25
N ARG A 266 -5.32 0.90 8.02
CA ARG A 266 -6.44 1.74 7.59
C ARG A 266 -7.73 0.93 7.43
N SER A 267 -7.70 -0.38 7.69
CA SER A 267 -8.87 -1.25 7.60
C SER A 267 -9.89 -0.94 8.68
N GLN A 268 -11.15 -0.98 8.27
CA GLN A 268 -12.34 -0.82 9.09
C GLN A 268 -12.68 -2.06 9.91
N ASP A 269 -12.22 -3.23 9.47
CA ASP A 269 -12.29 -4.46 10.26
C ASP A 269 -11.04 -4.63 11.13
N PRO A 270 -11.16 -4.68 12.47
CA PRO A 270 -10.04 -5.00 13.34
C PRO A 270 -9.41 -6.37 13.07
N ASP A 271 -10.15 -7.32 12.48
CA ASP A 271 -9.62 -8.63 12.10
C ASP A 271 -8.80 -8.58 10.80
N ALA A 272 -9.19 -7.77 9.81
CA ALA A 272 -8.36 -7.45 8.64
C ALA A 272 -7.11 -6.64 9.04
N SER A 273 -7.29 -5.66 9.92
CA SER A 273 -6.20 -4.84 10.48
C SER A 273 -5.19 -5.68 11.25
N TRP A 274 -5.64 -6.75 11.91
CA TRP A 274 -4.79 -7.74 12.55
C TRP A 274 -3.98 -8.55 11.52
N ASN A 275 -4.62 -9.00 10.44
CA ASN A 275 -3.95 -9.75 9.37
C ASN A 275 -2.82 -8.95 8.72
N SER A 276 -2.99 -7.64 8.52
CA SER A 276 -1.94 -6.80 7.94
C SER A 276 -0.71 -6.61 8.83
N GLN A 277 -0.75 -7.05 10.10
CA GLN A 277 0.40 -7.06 11.02
C GLN A 277 1.18 -8.39 11.00
N LEU A 278 0.75 -9.34 10.19
CA LEU A 278 1.25 -10.71 10.15
C LEU A 278 1.62 -11.08 8.72
N TYR A 279 2.58 -11.99 8.58
CA TYR A 279 2.93 -12.55 7.28
C TYR A 279 1.93 -13.63 6.86
N SER A 280 1.54 -13.58 5.59
CA SER A 280 0.98 -14.71 4.83
C SER A 280 1.58 -14.68 3.42
N ALA A 281 1.60 -15.81 2.69
CA ALA A 281 2.10 -15.80 1.32
C ALA A 281 1.32 -14.81 0.43
N ALA A 282 -0.02 -14.82 0.53
CA ALA A 282 -0.89 -13.90 -0.21
C ALA A 282 -0.57 -12.41 0.06
N LEU A 283 -0.50 -12.00 1.33
CA LEU A 283 -0.17 -10.62 1.70
C LEU A 283 1.31 -10.27 1.43
N GLY A 284 2.20 -11.25 1.44
CA GLY A 284 3.61 -11.09 1.07
C GLY A 284 3.77 -10.73 -0.40
N ASN A 285 3.04 -11.42 -1.28
CA ASN A 285 3.08 -11.25 -2.73
C ASN A 285 2.64 -9.86 -3.22
N ILE A 286 1.93 -9.10 -2.38
CA ILE A 286 1.46 -7.73 -2.65
C ILE A 286 2.15 -6.67 -1.78
N GLY A 287 3.19 -7.05 -1.02
CA GLY A 287 3.96 -6.13 -0.16
C GLY A 287 3.31 -5.72 1.17
N VAL A 288 2.07 -6.13 1.47
CA VAL A 288 1.40 -5.82 2.76
C VAL A 288 2.16 -6.39 3.94
N SER A 289 2.68 -7.62 3.82
CA SER A 289 3.51 -8.22 4.89
C SER A 289 4.78 -7.41 5.17
N ALA A 290 5.38 -6.78 4.14
CA ALA A 290 6.57 -5.95 4.33
C ALA A 290 6.23 -4.67 5.12
N ALA A 291 5.08 -4.06 4.85
CA ALA A 291 4.60 -2.88 5.57
C ALA A 291 4.39 -3.13 7.08
N SER A 292 4.10 -4.37 7.49
CA SER A 292 3.97 -4.77 8.91
C SER A 292 5.22 -4.50 9.75
N THR A 293 6.38 -4.31 9.12
CA THR A 293 7.66 -4.03 9.76
C THR A 293 8.02 -2.55 9.82
N ILE A 294 7.28 -1.69 9.10
CA ILE A 294 7.58 -0.27 8.92
C ILE A 294 6.71 0.58 9.84
N PHE A 295 7.31 1.58 10.48
CA PHE A 295 6.68 2.52 11.39
C PHE A 295 6.81 3.93 10.77
N ALA A 296 5.70 4.43 10.24
CA ALA A 296 5.60 5.81 9.75
C ALA A 296 5.67 6.83 10.91
N HIS A 297 5.28 6.41 12.12
CA HIS A 297 5.29 7.22 13.33
C HIS A 297 5.39 6.33 14.58
N GLY A 298 5.31 6.95 15.76
CA GLY A 298 5.43 6.25 17.04
C GLY A 298 6.84 6.38 17.61
N ASN A 299 7.22 5.47 18.51
CA ASN A 299 8.53 5.54 19.16
C ASN A 299 9.14 4.14 19.24
N LEU A 300 9.84 3.76 18.17
CA LEU A 300 10.61 2.52 18.10
C LEU A 300 11.91 2.67 18.91
N THR A 301 12.22 1.71 19.76
CA THR A 301 13.47 1.68 20.54
C THR A 301 14.65 1.29 19.65
N ASP A 302 15.89 1.59 20.04
CA ASP A 302 17.08 1.15 19.28
C ASP A 302 17.21 -0.37 19.18
N GLN A 303 16.72 -1.08 20.20
CA GLN A 303 16.72 -2.53 20.30
C GLN A 303 15.35 -2.96 20.79
N SER A 304 14.84 -4.06 20.22
CA SER A 304 13.64 -4.73 20.69
C SER A 304 13.96 -6.15 21.17
N THR A 305 13.14 -6.65 22.09
CA THR A 305 13.29 -7.97 22.71
C THR A 305 12.00 -8.78 22.56
N ILE A 306 12.14 -10.01 22.06
CA ILE A 306 11.09 -11.03 22.00
C ILE A 306 11.31 -12.02 23.14
N VAL A 307 10.23 -12.35 23.87
CA VAL A 307 10.21 -13.41 24.88
C VAL A 307 9.33 -14.56 24.38
N PHE A 308 9.85 -15.78 24.41
CA PHE A 308 9.16 -16.99 23.95
C PHE A 308 8.55 -17.80 25.10
N GLY A 309 7.59 -18.67 24.79
CA GLY A 309 6.89 -19.54 25.76
C GLY A 309 7.79 -20.53 26.50
N ASN A 310 8.96 -20.85 25.94
CA ASN A 310 10.00 -21.66 26.57
C ASN A 310 10.94 -20.87 27.51
N ASN A 311 10.68 -19.57 27.72
CA ASN A 311 11.49 -18.61 28.48
C ASN A 311 12.85 -18.27 27.86
N THR A 312 13.06 -18.51 26.57
CA THR A 312 14.18 -17.90 25.84
C THR A 312 13.83 -16.49 25.40
N GLU A 313 14.87 -15.69 25.13
CA GLU A 313 14.72 -14.32 24.66
C GLU A 313 15.67 -14.08 23.46
N VAL A 314 15.20 -13.32 22.48
CA VAL A 314 16.00 -12.82 21.36
C VAL A 314 15.91 -11.30 21.35
N SER A 315 17.02 -10.64 21.07
CA SER A 315 17.06 -9.19 20.88
C SER A 315 17.74 -8.85 19.56
N PHE A 316 17.22 -7.83 18.89
CA PHE A 316 17.72 -7.35 17.60
C PHE A 316 17.67 -5.82 17.56
N ASN A 317 18.44 -5.25 16.66
CA ASN A 317 18.51 -3.80 16.50
C ASN A 317 17.44 -3.34 15.51
N ASN A 318 16.71 -2.31 15.89
CA ASN A 318 15.82 -1.59 14.99
C ASN A 318 16.62 -0.51 14.25
N VAL A 319 16.06 -0.06 13.13
CA VAL A 319 16.73 0.93 12.27
C VAL A 319 15.80 2.08 11.94
N ALA A 320 16.38 3.24 11.73
CA ALA A 320 15.77 4.34 10.99
C ALA A 320 16.47 4.47 9.64
N VAL A 321 15.67 4.51 8.59
CA VAL A 321 16.03 4.57 7.19
C VAL A 321 15.88 6.01 6.74
N LEU A 322 16.99 6.65 6.34
CA LEU A 322 16.97 8.00 5.78
C LEU A 322 16.58 7.93 4.30
N VAL A 323 15.38 8.39 3.99
CA VAL A 323 14.82 8.42 2.62
C VAL A 323 15.06 9.79 1.98
N GLY A 324 14.86 10.86 2.75
CA GLY A 324 15.15 12.23 2.34
C GLY A 324 16.64 12.53 2.23
N ASP A 325 17.01 13.63 1.57
CA ASP A 325 18.40 14.08 1.51
C ASP A 325 18.86 14.77 2.80
N PHE A 326 19.64 14.06 3.62
CA PHE A 326 20.19 14.61 4.88
C PHE A 326 21.62 15.16 4.73
N SER A 327 22.12 15.34 3.50
CA SER A 327 23.42 15.98 3.29
C SER A 327 23.43 17.40 3.88
N ASP A 328 24.57 17.76 4.48
CA ASP A 328 24.81 19.08 5.09
C ASP A 328 23.77 19.55 6.15
N ILE A 329 23.02 18.62 6.76
CA ILE A 329 22.09 18.90 7.87
C ILE A 329 22.85 18.97 9.20
N SER A 330 22.68 20.08 9.94
CA SER A 330 23.35 20.30 11.22
C SER A 330 22.41 20.63 12.38
N SER A 331 21.13 20.87 12.11
CA SER A 331 20.13 21.28 13.08
C SER A 331 18.71 20.90 12.62
N GLY A 332 17.74 20.92 13.55
CA GLY A 332 16.33 20.75 13.18
C GLY A 332 15.79 21.86 12.27
N GLU A 333 16.34 23.07 12.36
CA GLU A 333 15.99 24.18 11.44
C GLU A 333 16.41 23.86 10.00
N ASP A 334 17.59 23.23 9.81
CA ASP A 334 18.03 22.78 8.48
C ASP A 334 17.07 21.72 7.90
N VAL A 335 16.57 20.81 8.75
CA VAL A 335 15.61 19.78 8.35
C VAL A 335 14.28 20.42 7.93
N HIS A 336 13.75 21.32 8.75
CA HIS A 336 12.50 22.05 8.45
C HIS A 336 12.59 22.80 7.12
N ASN A 337 13.66 23.57 6.92
CA ASN A 337 13.87 24.34 5.70
C ASN A 337 14.01 23.46 4.45
N ARG A 338 14.65 22.29 4.56
CA ARG A 338 14.89 21.39 3.42
C ARG A 338 13.64 20.63 2.98
N PHE A 339 12.87 20.12 3.94
CA PHE A 339 11.78 19.17 3.67
C PHE A 339 10.39 19.78 3.74
N GLU A 340 10.16 20.81 4.56
CA GLU A 340 8.82 21.34 4.80
C GLU A 340 8.61 22.74 4.23
N VAL A 341 9.64 23.59 4.20
CA VAL A 341 9.49 24.96 3.69
C VAL A 341 9.54 24.96 2.16
N PRO A 342 8.44 25.30 1.47
CA PRO A 342 8.39 25.27 0.02
C PRO A 342 9.10 26.50 -0.60
N ASP A 343 9.60 26.31 -1.81
CA ASP A 343 10.03 27.40 -2.68
C ASP A 343 8.82 28.17 -3.26
N ARG A 344 9.09 29.11 -4.17
CA ARG A 344 8.03 29.93 -4.82
C ARG A 344 7.05 29.12 -5.68
N PHE A 345 7.36 27.87 -5.97
CA PHE A 345 6.56 26.94 -6.77
C PHE A 345 5.86 25.89 -5.89
N GLY A 346 5.94 26.00 -4.56
CA GLY A 346 5.29 25.06 -3.65
C GLY A 346 6.09 23.78 -3.39
N ASN A 347 7.33 23.68 -3.89
CA ASN A 347 8.15 22.47 -3.79
C ASN A 347 9.21 22.60 -2.69
N ALA A 348 9.42 21.55 -1.91
CA ALA A 348 10.56 21.47 -1.00
C ALA A 348 11.89 21.30 -1.77
N GLU A 349 13.00 21.70 -1.15
CA GLU A 349 14.35 21.52 -1.72
C GLU A 349 14.68 20.04 -1.93
N SER A 350 14.27 19.17 -0.99
CA SER A 350 14.33 17.72 -1.14
C SER A 350 12.96 17.12 -0.89
N SER A 351 12.31 16.65 -1.95
CA SER A 351 11.08 15.87 -1.80
C SER A 351 11.42 14.40 -1.58
N PRO A 352 11.11 13.81 -0.41
CA PRO A 352 11.28 12.37 -0.19
C PRO A 352 10.37 11.54 -1.11
N PHE A 353 9.29 12.13 -1.62
CA PHE A 353 8.36 11.47 -2.55
C PHE A 353 8.98 11.25 -3.93
N THR A 354 9.77 12.21 -4.43
CA THR A 354 10.50 12.06 -5.70
C THR A 354 11.56 10.96 -5.62
N LYS A 355 12.24 10.81 -4.48
CA LYS A 355 13.20 9.71 -4.26
C LYS A 355 12.53 8.36 -3.99
N LEU A 356 11.34 8.31 -3.40
CA LEU A 356 10.57 7.06 -3.27
C LEU A 356 10.12 6.56 -4.65
N ALA A 357 9.60 7.47 -5.48
CA ALA A 357 9.30 7.18 -6.89
C ALA A 357 10.57 6.78 -7.66
N LYS A 358 11.69 7.49 -7.44
CA LYS A 358 12.98 7.17 -8.08
C LYS A 358 13.63 5.89 -7.52
N ARG A 359 13.37 5.47 -6.28
CA ARG A 359 13.88 4.20 -5.71
C ARG A 359 13.15 2.98 -6.20
N GLN A 360 11.88 3.12 -6.58
CA GLN A 360 11.21 2.10 -7.37
C GLN A 360 11.89 1.95 -8.75
N SER A 361 12.59 3.00 -9.23
CA SER A 361 13.35 2.96 -10.50
C SER A 361 14.88 2.74 -10.37
N ASP A 362 15.52 3.00 -9.22
CA ASP A 362 17.00 3.06 -9.10
C ASP A 362 17.63 1.72 -8.67
N GLY A 363 18.10 0.96 -9.67
CA GLY A 363 19.10 -0.10 -9.54
C GLY A 363 18.52 -1.49 -9.27
N PHE A 364 18.64 -2.37 -10.27
CA PHE A 364 18.09 -3.72 -10.18
C PHE A 364 19.05 -4.64 -9.42
N ASP A 365 18.77 -4.86 -8.14
CA ASP A 365 19.53 -5.83 -7.35
C ASP A 365 19.27 -7.28 -7.82
N ASN A 366 20.32 -8.10 -7.93
CA ASN A 366 20.23 -9.50 -8.36
C ASN A 366 20.04 -10.47 -7.18
N VAL A 367 19.32 -10.03 -6.14
CA VAL A 367 19.08 -10.85 -4.95
C VAL A 367 18.27 -12.08 -5.35
N GLY A 368 18.85 -13.27 -5.17
CA GLY A 368 18.22 -14.55 -5.53
C GLY A 368 18.73 -15.15 -6.85
N TYR A 369 19.37 -14.37 -7.70
CA TYR A 369 20.05 -14.87 -8.90
C TYR A 369 21.46 -15.39 -8.57
N PRO A 370 21.96 -16.43 -9.27
CA PRO A 370 23.35 -16.88 -9.14
C PRO A 370 24.34 -15.84 -9.68
N ASP A 371 25.65 -16.07 -9.56
CA ASP A 371 26.63 -15.13 -10.13
C ASP A 371 26.52 -15.09 -11.67
N PRO A 372 26.26 -13.93 -12.30
CA PRO A 372 26.20 -13.81 -13.73
C PRO A 372 27.61 -13.89 -14.35
N PHE A 373 27.72 -14.50 -15.53
CA PHE A 373 28.98 -14.46 -16.29
C PHE A 373 29.10 -13.19 -17.13
N VAL A 374 27.97 -12.55 -17.44
CA VAL A 374 27.90 -11.23 -18.09
C VAL A 374 26.76 -10.43 -17.47
N ILE A 375 26.98 -9.15 -17.22
CA ILE A 375 26.00 -8.26 -16.60
C ILE A 375 26.22 -6.83 -17.09
N HIS A 376 25.15 -6.06 -17.18
CA HIS A 376 25.16 -4.61 -17.41
C HIS A 376 25.67 -3.88 -16.18
N GLU A 377 26.32 -2.72 -16.32
CA GLU A 377 26.87 -1.99 -15.17
C GLU A 377 25.81 -1.64 -14.10
N ASP A 378 24.60 -1.29 -14.53
CA ASP A 378 23.44 -1.03 -13.65
C ASP A 378 22.61 -2.28 -13.27
N GLY A 379 23.07 -3.46 -13.68
CA GLY A 379 22.52 -4.75 -13.22
C GLY A 379 21.15 -5.14 -13.76
N TYR A 380 20.57 -4.37 -14.68
CA TYR A 380 19.22 -4.63 -15.20
C TYR A 380 19.16 -5.74 -16.25
N ILE A 381 20.25 -6.04 -16.98
CA ILE A 381 20.36 -7.21 -17.85
C ILE A 381 21.59 -8.06 -17.47
N SER A 382 21.41 -9.37 -17.39
CA SER A 382 22.42 -10.31 -16.89
C SER A 382 22.25 -11.72 -17.46
N GLY A 383 23.37 -12.39 -17.72
CA GLY A 383 23.44 -13.71 -18.33
C GLY A 383 24.04 -14.76 -17.40
N TYR A 384 23.45 -15.95 -17.39
CA TYR A 384 23.78 -17.05 -16.49
C TYR A 384 24.00 -18.38 -17.23
N HIS A 385 24.97 -19.15 -16.75
CA HIS A 385 25.20 -20.54 -17.15
C HIS A 385 25.16 -21.45 -15.93
N PHE A 386 24.48 -22.58 -16.08
CA PHE A 386 24.49 -23.64 -15.10
C PHE A 386 25.45 -24.74 -15.58
N ARG A 387 26.31 -25.23 -14.68
CA ARG A 387 27.34 -26.24 -15.00
C ARG A 387 27.00 -27.66 -14.52
N ARG A 388 25.82 -27.83 -13.88
CA ARG A 388 25.29 -29.09 -13.35
C ARG A 388 23.77 -29.01 -13.19
N GLY A 389 23.06 -30.08 -13.53
CA GLY A 389 21.63 -30.24 -13.25
C GLY A 389 20.75 -30.17 -14.49
N LYS A 390 19.45 -29.94 -14.30
CA LYS A 390 18.46 -29.94 -15.40
C LYS A 390 18.56 -28.75 -16.37
N LEU A 391 19.42 -27.77 -16.07
CA LEU A 391 19.65 -26.57 -16.87
C LEU A 391 21.06 -26.54 -17.48
N ASP A 392 21.77 -27.67 -17.48
CA ASP A 392 23.16 -27.74 -18.00
C ASP A 392 23.25 -27.46 -19.51
N ASP A 393 22.18 -27.71 -20.28
CA ASP A 393 22.06 -27.38 -21.70
C ASP A 393 21.35 -26.03 -21.96
N THR A 394 21.05 -25.27 -20.92
CA THR A 394 20.24 -24.04 -20.99
C THR A 394 21.06 -22.81 -20.59
N ALA A 395 21.03 -21.78 -21.43
CA ALA A 395 21.46 -20.42 -21.08
C ALA A 395 20.26 -19.63 -20.56
N VAL A 396 20.47 -18.79 -19.55
CA VAL A 396 19.41 -17.92 -19.00
C VAL A 396 19.85 -16.47 -19.11
N LEU A 397 19.04 -15.65 -19.76
CA LEU A 397 19.24 -14.20 -19.87
C LEU A 397 18.13 -13.50 -19.09
N ALA A 398 18.46 -12.92 -17.94
CA ALA A 398 17.52 -12.09 -17.19
C ALA A 398 17.60 -10.64 -17.66
N VAL A 399 16.46 -10.10 -18.07
CA VAL A 399 16.30 -8.73 -18.57
C VAL A 399 15.21 -8.11 -17.72
N LYS A 400 15.59 -7.37 -16.68
CA LYS A 400 14.71 -6.74 -15.68
C LYS A 400 14.29 -5.31 -16.06
N SER A 401 14.88 -4.75 -17.11
CA SER A 401 14.38 -3.56 -17.82
C SER A 401 15.05 -3.51 -19.19
N PHE A 402 14.56 -2.68 -20.11
CA PHE A 402 15.35 -2.29 -21.29
C PHE A 402 15.89 -0.86 -21.20
N LEU A 403 15.93 -0.23 -20.02
CA LEU A 403 16.52 1.11 -19.86
C LEU A 403 17.16 1.31 -18.48
N THR A 404 18.11 2.25 -18.39
CA THR A 404 18.64 2.76 -17.11
C THR A 404 17.78 3.90 -16.59
N SER A 405 17.65 4.00 -15.26
CA SER A 405 16.81 5.03 -14.63
C SER A 405 17.32 6.48 -14.78
N ASP A 406 18.53 6.68 -15.34
CA ASP A 406 19.14 7.99 -15.59
C ASP A 406 19.09 8.38 -17.09
N LEU A 407 17.88 8.54 -17.63
CA LEU A 407 17.61 8.99 -19.00
C LEU A 407 18.17 10.40 -19.33
N GLU A 408 18.53 11.20 -18.33
CA GLU A 408 18.93 12.59 -18.57
C GLU A 408 20.35 12.74 -19.17
N SER A 409 21.18 11.69 -19.24
CA SER A 409 22.62 11.89 -19.53
C SER A 409 23.29 11.10 -20.66
N GLN A 410 22.92 9.86 -21.03
CA GLN A 410 23.68 9.07 -22.04
C GLN A 410 22.89 7.89 -22.70
N PRO A 411 21.83 8.11 -23.48
CA PRO A 411 21.05 7.02 -24.10
C PRO A 411 21.85 6.13 -25.09
N GLU A 412 22.84 6.68 -25.80
CA GLU A 412 23.67 5.88 -26.70
C GLU A 412 24.64 4.95 -25.96
N ALA A 413 25.17 5.38 -24.81
CA ALA A 413 26.11 4.58 -24.02
C ALA A 413 25.41 3.37 -23.39
N ASP A 414 24.16 3.55 -22.94
CA ASP A 414 23.32 2.47 -22.45
C ASP A 414 23.05 1.42 -23.54
N LEU A 415 22.65 1.84 -24.74
CA LEU A 415 22.45 0.92 -25.86
C LEU A 415 23.73 0.16 -26.23
N GLU A 416 24.89 0.83 -26.22
CA GLU A 416 26.18 0.19 -26.46
C GLU A 416 26.49 -0.90 -25.43
N GLU A 417 26.26 -0.63 -24.14
CA GLU A 417 26.50 -1.57 -23.06
C GLU A 417 25.47 -2.71 -23.04
N PHE A 418 24.20 -2.41 -23.31
CA PHE A 418 23.14 -3.41 -23.50
C PHE A 418 23.50 -4.39 -24.62
N VAL A 419 23.89 -3.87 -25.78
CA VAL A 419 24.34 -4.66 -26.93
C VAL A 419 25.58 -5.49 -26.57
N ARG A 420 26.53 -4.94 -25.80
CA ARG A 420 27.70 -5.69 -25.32
C ARG A 420 27.28 -6.90 -24.49
N VAL A 421 26.34 -6.73 -23.55
CA VAL A 421 25.84 -7.81 -22.68
C VAL A 421 25.14 -8.88 -23.51
N VAL A 422 24.21 -8.50 -24.39
CA VAL A 422 23.46 -9.45 -25.24
C VAL A 422 24.40 -10.18 -26.20
N SER A 423 25.30 -9.47 -26.87
CA SER A 423 26.25 -10.10 -27.79
C SER A 423 27.16 -11.09 -27.08
N THR A 424 27.70 -10.72 -25.91
CA THR A 424 28.56 -11.61 -25.11
C THR A 424 27.76 -12.83 -24.65
N PHE A 425 26.52 -12.61 -24.18
CA PHE A 425 25.65 -13.69 -23.75
C PHE A 425 25.39 -14.71 -24.86
N VAL A 426 25.03 -14.24 -26.07
CA VAL A 426 24.75 -15.12 -27.21
C VAL A 426 26.01 -15.86 -27.66
N THR A 427 27.14 -15.17 -27.80
CA THR A 427 28.41 -15.78 -28.22
C THR A 427 28.89 -16.83 -27.23
N ASP A 428 29.01 -16.48 -25.95
CA ASP A 428 29.56 -17.38 -24.94
C ASP A 428 28.61 -18.55 -24.65
N SER A 429 27.30 -18.35 -24.74
CA SER A 429 26.33 -19.44 -24.61
C SER A 429 26.39 -20.43 -25.78
N ALA A 430 26.62 -19.94 -27.00
CA ALA A 430 26.84 -20.80 -28.15
C ALA A 430 28.16 -21.58 -28.04
N ASP A 431 29.25 -20.92 -27.61
CA ASP A 431 30.56 -21.54 -27.42
C ASP A 431 30.55 -22.60 -26.30
N ASP A 432 29.78 -22.37 -25.23
CA ASP A 432 29.57 -23.34 -24.14
C ASP A 432 28.54 -24.44 -24.49
N GLY A 433 28.04 -24.47 -25.74
CA GLY A 433 27.17 -25.52 -26.24
C GLY A 433 25.78 -25.54 -25.60
N LYS A 434 25.24 -24.36 -25.26
CA LYS A 434 23.87 -24.23 -24.75
C LYS A 434 22.88 -24.31 -25.91
N ASP A 435 22.05 -25.34 -25.91
CA ASP A 435 21.07 -25.62 -26.96
C ASP A 435 19.68 -25.02 -26.66
N ARG A 436 19.48 -24.48 -25.45
CA ARG A 436 18.22 -23.90 -24.99
C ARG A 436 18.44 -22.53 -24.38
N LEU A 437 17.45 -21.66 -24.55
CA LEU A 437 17.45 -20.31 -23.99
C LEU A 437 16.20 -20.12 -23.13
N ILE A 438 16.39 -19.65 -21.91
CA ILE A 438 15.35 -19.00 -21.12
C ILE A 438 15.66 -17.51 -21.16
N ILE A 439 14.69 -16.73 -21.58
CA ILE A 439 14.72 -15.28 -21.40
C ILE A 439 13.80 -14.98 -20.25
N ASP A 440 14.39 -14.42 -19.23
CA ASP A 440 13.75 -14.14 -17.97
C ASP A 440 13.41 -12.64 -17.91
N PHE A 441 12.16 -12.30 -18.22
CA PHE A 441 11.63 -10.92 -18.14
C PHE A 441 11.01 -10.61 -16.79
N GLN A 442 11.23 -11.49 -15.83
CA GLN A 442 10.90 -11.31 -14.44
C GLN A 442 11.48 -9.97 -13.92
N GLY A 443 10.60 -9.02 -13.60
CA GLY A 443 10.90 -7.70 -13.02
C GLY A 443 10.93 -6.55 -14.02
N ASN A 444 10.62 -6.82 -15.30
CA ASN A 444 10.72 -5.86 -16.41
C ASN A 444 9.39 -5.18 -16.72
N GLY A 445 9.20 -3.98 -16.15
CA GLY A 445 7.98 -3.18 -16.32
C GLY A 445 8.07 -2.08 -17.38
N ASP A 446 9.26 -1.76 -17.91
CA ASP A 446 9.43 -0.72 -18.95
C ASP A 446 10.79 -0.86 -19.66
N GLY A 447 10.98 -0.13 -20.77
CA GLY A 447 12.16 -0.28 -21.60
C GLY A 447 12.43 0.77 -22.68
N SER A 448 13.70 0.87 -23.08
CA SER A 448 14.06 1.46 -24.38
C SER A 448 13.67 0.49 -25.51
N LEU A 449 12.85 0.98 -26.43
CA LEU A 449 12.48 0.24 -27.64
C LEU A 449 13.72 -0.17 -28.46
N ALA A 450 14.76 0.66 -28.46
CA ALA A 450 16.03 0.36 -29.13
C ALA A 450 16.73 -0.88 -28.53
N ASN A 451 16.77 -1.00 -27.21
CA ASN A 451 17.35 -2.15 -26.50
C ASN A 451 16.51 -3.42 -26.70
N LEU A 452 15.18 -3.32 -26.68
CA LEU A 452 14.31 -4.44 -27.02
C LEU A 452 14.57 -4.98 -28.43
N ILE A 453 14.69 -4.08 -29.41
CA ILE A 453 14.92 -4.45 -30.81
C ILE A 453 16.32 -4.99 -31.01
N ALA A 454 17.32 -4.44 -30.31
CA ALA A 454 18.66 -5.00 -30.26
C ALA A 454 18.60 -6.45 -29.77
N LEU A 455 17.98 -6.72 -28.61
CA LEU A 455 17.84 -8.07 -28.09
C LEU A 455 17.15 -9.00 -29.09
N TYR A 456 16.04 -8.56 -29.67
CA TYR A 456 15.29 -9.33 -30.68
C TYR A 456 16.16 -9.70 -31.87
N LEU A 457 16.92 -8.76 -32.42
CA LEU A 457 17.79 -8.99 -33.57
C LEU A 457 19.02 -9.85 -33.24
N PHE A 458 19.58 -9.76 -32.03
CA PHE A 458 20.69 -10.63 -31.62
C PHE A 458 20.24 -12.07 -31.40
N LEU A 459 19.01 -12.28 -30.92
CA LEU A 459 18.43 -13.62 -30.75
C LEU A 459 17.87 -14.17 -32.07
N PHE A 460 17.35 -13.30 -32.93
CA PHE A 460 16.70 -13.64 -34.20
C PHE A 460 17.25 -12.77 -35.35
N PRO A 461 18.50 -12.98 -35.79
CA PRO A 461 19.18 -12.10 -36.75
C PRO A 461 18.59 -12.11 -38.17
N GLN A 462 17.62 -12.98 -38.44
CA GLN A 462 16.90 -13.08 -39.71
C GLN A 462 15.45 -12.60 -39.60
N ALA A 463 15.03 -12.12 -38.42
CA ALA A 463 13.68 -11.64 -38.22
C ALA A 463 13.50 -10.25 -38.86
N GLU A 464 12.37 -10.06 -39.52
CA GLU A 464 11.93 -8.73 -39.93
C GLU A 464 11.51 -7.95 -38.68
N THR A 465 11.99 -6.72 -38.57
CA THR A 465 11.57 -5.79 -37.52
C THR A 465 10.46 -4.92 -38.08
N PHE A 466 9.23 -5.14 -37.62
CA PHE A 466 8.04 -4.45 -38.10
C PHE A 466 7.22 -3.94 -36.90
N LEU A 467 7.19 -2.62 -36.71
CA LEU A 467 6.44 -1.91 -35.66
C LEU A 467 5.51 -0.88 -36.30
N PRO A 468 4.43 -1.30 -36.98
CA PRO A 468 3.55 -0.40 -37.70
C PRO A 468 2.75 0.44 -36.69
N LEU A 469 3.03 1.74 -36.62
CA LEU A 469 2.30 2.66 -35.77
C LEU A 469 1.33 3.50 -36.61
N ARG A 470 0.20 3.86 -36.01
CA ARG A 470 -0.70 4.92 -36.50
C ARG A 470 -1.08 5.83 -35.35
N ALA A 471 -1.05 7.13 -35.57
CA ALA A 471 -1.54 8.10 -34.61
C ALA A 471 -2.99 8.45 -34.97
N ARG A 472 -3.88 8.52 -33.97
CA ARG A 472 -5.23 9.06 -34.20
C ARG A 472 -5.12 10.53 -34.59
N ALA A 473 -5.73 10.89 -35.69
CA ALA A 473 -5.79 12.26 -36.17
C ALA A 473 -6.63 13.11 -35.21
N ASN A 474 -6.08 14.25 -34.79
CA ASN A 474 -6.82 15.27 -34.07
C ASN A 474 -6.33 16.69 -34.44
N PRO A 475 -7.18 17.72 -34.32
CA PRO A 475 -6.82 19.08 -34.74
C PRO A 475 -5.56 19.65 -34.07
N LEU A 476 -5.30 19.28 -32.81
CA LEU A 476 -4.12 19.74 -32.08
C LEU A 476 -2.84 19.11 -32.64
N LEU A 477 -2.83 17.80 -32.88
CA LEU A 477 -1.70 17.09 -33.48
C LEU A 477 -1.38 17.64 -34.87
N ASN A 478 -2.40 17.88 -35.69
CA ASN A 478 -2.18 18.49 -37.01
C ASN A 478 -1.56 19.88 -36.90
N TRP A 479 -2.10 20.74 -36.03
CA TRP A 479 -1.58 22.09 -35.83
C TRP A 479 -0.13 22.08 -35.32
N MET A 480 0.18 21.19 -34.36
CA MET A 480 1.53 21.04 -33.83
C MET A 480 2.52 20.61 -34.91
N GLY A 481 2.17 19.62 -35.72
CA GLY A 481 3.06 19.13 -36.77
C GLY A 481 3.20 20.06 -37.97
N GLU A 482 2.14 20.76 -38.37
CA GLU A 482 2.22 21.84 -39.39
C GLU A 482 3.15 22.97 -38.90
N THR A 483 2.98 23.38 -37.64
CA THR A 483 3.82 24.42 -37.01
C THR A 483 5.27 23.95 -36.93
N ALA A 484 5.52 22.72 -36.48
CA ALA A 484 6.86 22.18 -36.38
C ALA A 484 7.54 22.04 -37.74
N ALA A 485 6.81 21.59 -38.77
CA ALA A 485 7.31 21.51 -40.14
C ALA A 485 7.62 22.89 -40.72
N GLU A 486 6.78 23.89 -40.48
CA GLU A 486 7.00 25.28 -40.91
C GLU A 486 8.24 25.90 -40.26
N PHE A 487 8.38 25.75 -38.94
CA PHE A 487 9.45 26.39 -38.16
C PHE A 487 10.70 25.52 -37.98
N ARG A 488 10.70 24.28 -38.50
CA ARG A 488 11.72 23.25 -38.23
C ARG A 488 11.93 23.03 -36.73
N ALA A 489 10.87 23.14 -35.96
CA ALA A 489 10.89 22.92 -34.52
C ALA A 489 10.92 21.41 -34.23
N PRO A 490 11.54 20.97 -33.13
CA PRO A 490 11.42 19.60 -32.68
C PRO A 490 9.98 19.25 -32.31
N MET A 491 9.53 18.06 -32.71
CA MET A 491 8.28 17.46 -32.26
C MET A 491 8.56 16.37 -31.23
N LEU A 492 7.50 15.83 -30.62
CA LEU A 492 7.62 14.59 -29.85
C LEU A 492 8.25 13.50 -30.74
N PRO A 493 9.22 12.68 -30.26
CA PRO A 493 9.97 11.74 -31.09
C PRO A 493 9.11 10.79 -31.93
N VAL A 494 7.94 10.42 -31.42
CA VAL A 494 6.96 9.55 -32.09
C VAL A 494 6.27 10.24 -33.28
N TYR A 495 6.22 11.57 -33.32
CA TYR A 495 5.57 12.36 -34.39
C TYR A 495 6.56 13.21 -35.17
N ASP A 496 7.86 13.06 -34.95
CA ASP A 496 8.86 13.88 -35.60
C ASP A 496 9.25 13.26 -36.95
N LEU A 497 9.00 13.99 -38.05
CA LEU A 497 9.34 13.54 -39.41
C LEU A 497 10.84 13.28 -39.61
N ARG A 498 11.70 13.83 -38.74
CA ARG A 498 13.15 13.56 -38.74
C ARG A 498 13.47 12.17 -38.19
N THR A 499 12.55 11.60 -37.43
CA THR A 499 12.66 10.30 -36.77
C THR A 499 11.47 9.39 -37.07
N ALA A 500 10.73 9.61 -38.16
CA ALA A 500 9.66 8.72 -38.62
C ALA A 500 9.86 8.36 -40.11
N VAL A 501 9.62 7.09 -40.46
CA VAL A 501 9.63 6.56 -41.82
C VAL A 501 8.30 5.89 -42.15
N ASP A 502 7.92 5.82 -43.41
CA ASP A 502 6.73 5.13 -43.89
C ASP A 502 6.84 3.60 -43.77
N GLU A 503 5.77 2.89 -44.12
CA GLU A 503 5.70 1.41 -44.12
C GLU A 503 6.80 0.73 -44.96
N ASP A 504 7.36 1.45 -45.95
CA ASP A 504 8.43 0.98 -46.82
C ASP A 504 9.83 1.42 -46.31
N MET A 505 9.90 2.00 -45.12
CA MET A 505 11.10 2.53 -44.47
C MET A 505 11.73 3.75 -45.17
N ASN A 506 10.94 4.52 -45.92
CA ASN A 506 11.36 5.80 -46.50
C ASN A 506 10.99 6.97 -45.58
N THR A 507 11.82 8.01 -45.57
CA THR A 507 11.50 9.25 -44.84
C THR A 507 10.27 9.94 -45.45
N PHE A 508 9.35 10.41 -44.62
CA PHE A 508 8.27 11.28 -45.07
C PHE A 508 8.83 12.57 -45.67
N SER A 509 8.34 12.97 -46.85
CA SER A 509 8.78 14.22 -47.50
C SER A 509 8.17 15.48 -46.89
N SER A 510 7.05 15.37 -46.19
CA SER A 510 6.34 16.49 -45.57
C SER A 510 5.40 16.01 -44.46
N TRP A 511 4.95 16.94 -43.60
CA TRP A 511 3.93 16.66 -42.58
C TRP A 511 2.63 16.18 -43.19
N SER A 512 2.25 16.73 -44.36
CA SER A 512 1.05 16.30 -45.08
C SER A 512 1.13 14.86 -45.57
N ASP A 513 2.32 14.31 -45.81
CA ASP A 513 2.46 12.90 -46.23
C ASP A 513 2.32 11.96 -45.02
N PHE A 514 2.81 12.38 -43.85
CA PHE A 514 2.62 11.66 -42.59
C PHE A 514 1.15 11.72 -42.13
N TYR A 515 0.54 12.90 -42.26
CA TYR A 515 -0.83 13.18 -41.86
C TYR A 515 -1.85 12.99 -43.00
N ASP A 516 -1.53 12.17 -44.00
CA ASP A 516 -2.50 11.76 -45.03
C ASP A 516 -3.46 10.74 -44.41
N LEU A 517 -4.67 11.18 -44.09
CA LEU A 517 -5.52 10.45 -43.17
C LEU A 517 -6.21 9.24 -43.81
N GLU A 518 -6.24 8.14 -43.06
CA GLU A 518 -7.04 6.96 -43.37
C GLU A 518 -8.12 6.78 -42.32
N THR A 519 -9.36 6.67 -42.78
CA THR A 519 -10.50 6.41 -41.90
C THR A 519 -10.58 4.92 -41.57
N ILE A 520 -10.35 4.55 -40.32
CA ILE A 520 -10.43 3.19 -39.79
C ILE A 520 -11.50 3.17 -38.70
N LEU A 521 -12.51 2.32 -38.89
CA LEU A 521 -13.62 2.17 -37.94
C LEU A 521 -14.37 3.47 -37.60
N GLY A 522 -14.32 4.48 -38.49
CA GLY A 522 -15.04 5.75 -38.33
C GLY A 522 -14.20 6.88 -37.71
N ASP A 523 -12.97 6.60 -37.31
CA ASP A 523 -11.98 7.59 -36.88
C ASP A 523 -10.87 7.74 -37.92
N ASP A 524 -10.31 8.95 -38.02
CA ASP A 524 -9.20 9.22 -38.93
C ASP A 524 -7.85 8.98 -38.23
N PHE A 525 -6.93 8.33 -38.93
CA PHE A 525 -5.58 8.01 -38.45
C PHE A 525 -4.54 8.47 -39.47
N THR A 526 -3.31 8.72 -39.01
CA THR A 526 -2.16 8.97 -39.90
C THR A 526 -1.88 7.75 -40.80
N GLN A 527 -1.00 7.94 -41.79
CA GLN A 527 -0.36 6.82 -42.47
C GLN A 527 0.39 5.93 -41.47
N ILE A 528 0.63 4.68 -41.86
CA ILE A 528 1.51 3.79 -41.11
C ILE A 528 2.92 4.41 -41.11
N TYR A 529 3.51 4.49 -39.93
CA TYR A 529 4.89 4.91 -39.79
C TYR A 529 5.66 4.03 -38.80
N HIS A 530 6.98 4.07 -38.92
CA HIS A 530 7.94 3.46 -38.01
C HIS A 530 8.89 4.54 -37.46
N PRO A 531 9.31 4.47 -36.19
CA PRO A 531 10.39 5.32 -35.68
C PRO A 531 11.72 5.04 -36.42
N LEU A 532 12.51 6.06 -36.73
CA LEU A 532 13.69 6.00 -37.61
C LEU A 532 14.93 5.41 -36.91
N ASP A 533 14.90 5.23 -35.59
CA ASP A 533 15.88 4.44 -34.82
C ASP A 533 16.04 3.03 -35.39
N MET A 534 15.03 2.53 -36.09
CA MET A 534 15.02 1.27 -36.83
C MET A 534 16.04 1.18 -37.98
N SER A 535 16.46 2.31 -38.55
CA SER A 535 17.41 2.35 -39.67
C SER A 535 18.87 2.14 -39.24
N LEU A 536 19.22 2.49 -37.99
CA LEU A 536 20.52 2.21 -37.38
C LEU A 536 20.76 0.69 -37.22
N PHE A 537 19.72 -0.08 -36.93
CA PHE A 537 19.80 -1.53 -36.72
C PHE A 537 20.12 -2.34 -37.99
N ARG A 538 19.79 -1.84 -39.19
CA ARG A 538 20.22 -2.47 -40.47
C ARG A 538 21.73 -2.41 -40.70
N GLN A 539 22.47 -1.52 -40.04
CA GLN A 539 23.94 -1.51 -40.13
C GLN A 539 24.58 -2.61 -39.27
N PHE A 540 23.88 -3.10 -38.25
CA PHE A 540 24.35 -4.18 -37.37
C PHE A 540 23.97 -5.58 -37.87
N SER A 541 22.98 -5.70 -38.78
CA SER A 541 22.49 -6.98 -39.33
C SER A 541 23.39 -7.62 -40.40
N SER A 542 24.62 -7.13 -40.62
CA SER A 542 25.51 -7.60 -41.71
C SER A 542 26.56 -8.65 -41.30
N LEU A 543 26.35 -9.41 -40.23
CA LEU A 543 27.20 -10.56 -39.88
C LEU A 543 26.45 -11.88 -40.16
N PRO A 544 27.00 -12.82 -40.96
CA PRO A 544 26.17 -13.74 -41.73
C PRO A 544 25.98 -15.12 -41.09
N GLU A 545 24.74 -15.61 -41.24
CA GLU A 545 24.38 -16.93 -41.77
C GLU A 545 24.95 -18.19 -41.09
N HIS A 546 24.16 -18.78 -40.19
CA HIS A 546 23.61 -20.13 -40.39
C HIS A 546 22.44 -20.31 -39.43
N PHE A 547 21.36 -20.96 -39.91
CA PHE A 547 20.22 -21.55 -39.20
C PHE A 547 18.86 -21.06 -39.72
N THR A 548 18.42 -21.74 -40.77
CA THR A 548 17.02 -22.02 -41.03
C THR A 548 16.56 -23.18 -40.13
N ALA A 549 15.42 -23.04 -39.44
CA ALA A 549 14.34 -24.04 -39.38
C ALA A 549 13.25 -23.67 -38.37
N ASN A 550 12.00 -23.92 -38.79
CA ASN A 550 10.74 -23.68 -38.12
C ASN A 550 10.47 -24.51 -36.84
N ASN A 551 9.60 -23.90 -36.02
CA ASN A 551 8.39 -24.42 -35.36
C ASN A 551 8.35 -24.60 -33.82
N THR A 552 7.30 -23.96 -33.28
CA THR A 552 6.44 -24.28 -32.13
C THR A 552 6.87 -23.90 -30.71
N LEU A 553 6.34 -22.74 -30.29
CA LEU A 553 5.59 -22.45 -29.05
C LEU A 553 5.79 -23.37 -27.83
N ALA A 554 6.28 -22.81 -26.72
CA ALA A 554 5.61 -22.86 -25.41
C ALA A 554 6.30 -21.98 -24.33
N LYS A 555 5.45 -21.12 -23.74
CA LYS A 555 5.36 -20.62 -22.35
C LYS A 555 6.56 -19.89 -21.72
N ARG A 556 6.42 -18.56 -21.69
CA ARG A 556 7.05 -17.61 -20.75
C ARG A 556 6.20 -17.51 -19.48
N GLN A 557 6.85 -17.33 -18.33
CA GLN A 557 6.27 -16.95 -17.05
C GLN A 557 7.05 -15.69 -16.64
N SER A 558 6.35 -14.55 -16.52
CA SER A 558 6.86 -13.22 -16.16
C SER A 558 6.75 -12.99 -14.64
N ASP A 559 7.50 -12.02 -14.09
CA ASP A 559 7.28 -11.51 -12.75
C ASP A 559 6.42 -10.27 -12.89
N GLY A 560 5.18 -10.42 -12.48
CA GLY A 560 4.48 -9.43 -11.70
C GLY A 560 3.77 -10.18 -10.60
N PHE A 561 3.73 -9.61 -9.39
CA PHE A 561 3.41 -10.29 -8.13
C PHE A 561 4.22 -11.56 -7.92
N ASP A 562 5.01 -11.61 -6.84
CA ASP A 562 5.56 -12.88 -6.40
C ASP A 562 4.40 -13.91 -6.36
N ASN A 563 4.56 -15.04 -7.04
CA ASN A 563 3.60 -16.14 -6.99
C ASN A 563 4.07 -17.15 -5.94
N VAL A 564 4.72 -16.67 -4.88
CA VAL A 564 5.24 -17.52 -3.82
C VAL A 564 4.05 -18.22 -3.16
N GLY A 565 4.11 -19.55 -3.15
CA GLY A 565 3.04 -20.41 -2.66
C GLY A 565 1.92 -20.72 -3.66
N TYR A 566 1.85 -20.02 -4.80
CA TYR A 566 0.88 -20.29 -5.87
C TYR A 566 1.43 -21.38 -6.82
N PRO A 567 0.57 -22.25 -7.38
CA PRO A 567 0.98 -23.19 -8.43
C PRO A 567 1.21 -22.47 -9.78
N ASP A 568 1.62 -23.20 -10.81
CA ASP A 568 1.75 -22.63 -12.16
C ASP A 568 0.36 -22.31 -12.75
N PRO A 569 0.10 -21.07 -13.20
CA PRO A 569 -1.15 -20.71 -13.85
C PRO A 569 -1.21 -21.25 -15.28
N PHE A 570 -2.42 -21.57 -15.75
CA PHE A 570 -2.62 -21.88 -17.17
C PHE A 570 -2.84 -20.60 -18.00
N VAL A 571 -3.37 -19.55 -17.37
CA VAL A 571 -3.56 -18.20 -17.90
C VAL A 571 -3.18 -17.18 -16.83
N ILE A 572 -2.49 -16.11 -17.22
CA ILE A 572 -2.05 -15.04 -16.33
C ILE A 572 -1.99 -13.73 -17.12
N HIS A 573 -2.26 -12.62 -16.44
CA HIS A 573 -1.99 -11.26 -16.95
C HIS A 573 -0.49 -11.06 -17.12
N GLU A 574 -0.06 -10.20 -18.02
CA GLU A 574 1.37 -9.92 -18.21
C GLU A 574 2.07 -9.44 -16.92
N ASP A 575 1.39 -8.59 -16.15
CA ASP A 575 1.80 -8.13 -14.81
C ASP A 575 1.38 -9.04 -13.64
N GLY A 576 0.85 -10.22 -13.90
CA GLY A 576 0.62 -11.26 -12.89
C GLY A 576 -0.40 -10.97 -11.78
N TYR A 577 -1.16 -9.87 -11.85
CA TYR A 577 -2.14 -9.51 -10.83
C TYR A 577 -3.46 -10.28 -10.93
N ILE A 578 -3.77 -10.88 -12.08
CA ILE A 578 -4.86 -11.83 -12.26
C ILE A 578 -4.34 -13.11 -12.91
N SER A 579 -4.73 -14.26 -12.36
CA SER A 579 -4.21 -15.57 -12.76
C SER A 579 -5.22 -16.69 -12.55
N GLY A 580 -5.27 -17.62 -13.50
CA GLY A 580 -6.18 -18.75 -13.53
C GLY A 580 -5.46 -20.09 -13.39
N TYR A 581 -6.06 -21.00 -12.62
CA TYR A 581 -5.48 -22.29 -12.26
C TYR A 581 -6.45 -23.44 -12.48
N HIS A 582 -5.91 -24.54 -13.01
CA HIS A 582 -6.59 -25.83 -13.14
C HIS A 582 -5.76 -26.93 -12.49
N PHE A 583 -6.46 -27.91 -11.94
CA PHE A 583 -5.85 -29.09 -11.37
C PHE A 583 -6.27 -30.30 -12.19
N ARG A 584 -5.32 -31.18 -12.52
CA ARG A 584 -5.57 -32.37 -13.36
C ARG A 584 -5.84 -33.64 -12.55
N ARG A 585 -5.64 -33.58 -11.22
CA ARG A 585 -5.79 -34.65 -10.23
C ARG A 585 -5.90 -34.01 -8.84
N GLY A 586 -6.68 -34.62 -7.96
CA GLY A 586 -6.78 -34.20 -6.55
C GLY A 586 -8.19 -33.74 -6.19
N LYS A 587 -8.33 -33.04 -5.06
CA LYS A 587 -9.62 -32.55 -4.58
C LYS A 587 -10.20 -31.41 -5.42
N LEU A 588 -9.35 -30.69 -6.14
CA LEU A 588 -9.73 -29.56 -7.00
C LEU A 588 -9.89 -29.95 -8.48
N ASP A 589 -10.01 -31.25 -8.81
CA ASP A 589 -10.07 -31.71 -10.21
C ASP A 589 -11.30 -31.17 -10.97
N ASP A 590 -12.42 -30.92 -10.29
CA ASP A 590 -13.63 -30.29 -10.86
C ASP A 590 -13.69 -28.77 -10.61
N THR A 591 -12.62 -28.17 -10.07
CA THR A 591 -12.59 -26.79 -9.60
C THR A 591 -11.58 -25.96 -10.40
N ALA A 592 -12.04 -24.82 -10.92
CA ALA A 592 -11.19 -23.75 -11.43
C ALA A 592 -10.97 -22.70 -10.33
N VAL A 593 -9.77 -22.12 -10.29
CA VAL A 593 -9.44 -21.04 -9.34
C VAL A 593 -8.98 -19.82 -10.10
N LEU A 594 -9.56 -18.66 -9.79
CA LEU A 594 -9.15 -17.36 -10.31
C LEU A 594 -8.65 -16.50 -9.16
N ALA A 595 -7.36 -16.24 -9.11
CA ALA A 595 -6.77 -15.32 -8.14
C ALA A 595 -6.67 -13.92 -8.75
N VAL A 596 -7.26 -12.94 -8.08
CA VAL A 596 -7.32 -11.54 -8.50
C VAL A 596 -6.74 -10.70 -7.36
N LYS A 597 -5.47 -10.30 -7.48
CA LYS A 597 -4.70 -9.56 -6.48
C LYS A 597 -4.86 -8.04 -6.62
N SER A 598 -5.31 -7.56 -7.78
CA SER A 598 -5.63 -6.17 -8.08
C SER A 598 -6.65 -6.11 -9.23
N PHE A 599 -7.25 -4.94 -9.45
CA PHE A 599 -8.05 -4.62 -10.65
C PHE A 599 -7.35 -3.61 -11.57
N LEU A 600 -6.09 -3.30 -11.30
CA LEU A 600 -5.27 -2.43 -12.14
C LEU A 600 -3.79 -2.77 -11.90
N THR A 601 -2.94 -2.59 -12.90
CA THR A 601 -1.49 -2.64 -12.72
C THR A 601 -1.01 -1.57 -11.74
N SER A 602 0.11 -1.82 -11.07
CA SER A 602 0.69 -0.88 -10.11
C SER A 602 1.33 0.36 -10.75
N ASP A 603 1.60 0.35 -12.06
CA ASP A 603 2.39 1.38 -12.76
C ASP A 603 1.64 2.18 -13.84
N LEU A 604 0.32 2.03 -14.04
CA LEU A 604 -0.37 2.66 -15.18
C LEU A 604 -1.66 3.42 -14.81
N GLU A 605 -1.51 4.74 -14.64
CA GLU A 605 -2.54 5.71 -15.04
C GLU A 605 -2.48 6.03 -16.55
N SER A 606 -1.51 5.48 -17.30
CA SER A 606 -1.17 5.97 -18.65
C SER A 606 -1.71 5.16 -19.83
N GLN A 607 -2.22 3.92 -19.66
CA GLN A 607 -2.82 3.09 -20.73
C GLN A 607 -3.99 2.19 -20.22
N PRO A 608 -5.05 2.76 -19.62
CA PRO A 608 -6.14 1.99 -19.02
C PRO A 608 -6.89 1.09 -20.01
N GLU A 609 -6.92 1.43 -21.30
CA GLU A 609 -7.56 0.61 -22.33
C GLU A 609 -6.79 -0.69 -22.61
N ALA A 610 -5.45 -0.62 -22.68
CA ALA A 610 -4.61 -1.80 -22.93
C ALA A 610 -4.67 -2.80 -21.77
N ASP A 611 -4.64 -2.28 -20.53
CA ASP A 611 -4.83 -3.10 -19.33
C ASP A 611 -6.21 -3.79 -19.33
N LEU A 612 -7.27 -3.06 -19.67
CA LEU A 612 -8.61 -3.65 -19.80
C LEU A 612 -8.68 -4.74 -20.87
N GLU A 613 -8.05 -4.54 -22.03
CA GLU A 613 -7.99 -5.54 -23.10
C GLU A 613 -7.31 -6.83 -22.64
N GLU A 614 -6.16 -6.73 -21.98
CA GLU A 614 -5.42 -7.88 -21.46
C GLU A 614 -6.16 -8.56 -20.30
N PHE A 615 -6.74 -7.78 -19.39
CA PHE A 615 -7.60 -8.29 -18.32
C PHE A 615 -8.77 -9.11 -18.89
N VAL A 616 -9.48 -8.57 -19.89
CA VAL A 616 -10.58 -9.26 -20.57
C VAL A 616 -10.08 -10.53 -21.27
N ARG A 617 -8.90 -10.52 -21.90
CA ARG A 617 -8.31 -11.72 -22.51
C ARG A 617 -8.08 -12.82 -21.47
N VAL A 618 -7.54 -12.48 -20.30
CA VAL A 618 -7.29 -13.43 -19.21
C VAL A 618 -8.60 -14.04 -18.73
N VAL A 619 -9.60 -13.22 -18.42
CA VAL A 619 -10.90 -13.68 -17.91
C VAL A 619 -11.64 -14.51 -18.96
N SER A 620 -11.65 -14.08 -20.22
CA SER A 620 -12.30 -14.81 -21.31
C SER A 620 -11.68 -16.18 -21.55
N THR A 621 -10.35 -16.24 -21.55
CA THR A 621 -9.59 -17.50 -21.67
C THR A 621 -9.87 -18.39 -20.46
N PHE A 622 -9.88 -17.81 -19.25
CA PHE A 622 -10.17 -18.55 -18.03
C PHE A 622 -11.54 -19.23 -18.08
N VAL A 623 -12.59 -18.50 -18.45
CA VAL A 623 -13.97 -19.03 -18.53
C VAL A 623 -14.07 -20.10 -19.62
N THR A 624 -13.54 -19.83 -20.82
CA THR A 624 -13.64 -20.75 -21.96
C THR A 624 -12.93 -22.06 -21.70
N ASP A 625 -11.66 -22.01 -21.29
CA ASP A 625 -10.86 -23.21 -21.03
C ASP A 625 -11.40 -23.99 -19.82
N SER A 626 -11.96 -23.29 -18.82
CA SER A 626 -12.61 -23.97 -17.68
C SER A 626 -13.86 -24.73 -18.10
N ALA A 627 -14.64 -24.18 -19.03
CA ALA A 627 -15.79 -24.89 -19.60
C ALA A 627 -15.35 -26.10 -20.43
N ASP A 628 -14.33 -25.95 -21.27
CA ASP A 628 -13.80 -27.02 -22.11
C ASP A 628 -13.17 -28.16 -21.30
N ASP A 629 -12.47 -27.83 -20.20
CA ASP A 629 -11.87 -28.81 -19.29
C ASP A 629 -12.86 -29.38 -18.24
N GLY A 630 -14.14 -29.00 -18.30
CA GLY A 630 -15.20 -29.52 -17.43
C GLY A 630 -15.04 -29.13 -15.96
N LYS A 631 -14.55 -27.92 -15.69
CA LYS A 631 -14.41 -27.37 -14.35
C LYS A 631 -15.75 -26.79 -13.89
N ASP A 632 -16.52 -27.55 -13.14
CA ASP A 632 -17.87 -27.18 -12.72
C ASP A 632 -17.93 -26.29 -11.46
N ARG A 633 -16.81 -26.08 -10.76
CA ARG A 633 -16.74 -25.23 -9.54
C ARG A 633 -15.75 -24.08 -9.73
N LEU A 634 -16.01 -22.96 -9.05
CA LEU A 634 -15.15 -21.78 -9.07
C LEU A 634 -14.78 -21.32 -7.66
N ILE A 635 -13.48 -21.09 -7.43
CA ILE A 635 -12.99 -20.28 -6.31
C ILE A 635 -12.47 -18.96 -6.88
N ILE A 636 -12.97 -17.84 -6.36
CA ILE A 636 -12.43 -16.51 -6.65
C ILE A 636 -11.62 -16.07 -5.43
N ASP A 637 -10.31 -15.94 -5.59
CA ASP A 637 -9.39 -15.56 -4.53
C ASP A 637 -9.05 -14.07 -4.63
N PHE A 638 -9.52 -13.30 -3.65
CA PHE A 638 -9.32 -11.86 -3.52
C PHE A 638 -8.40 -11.50 -2.33
N GLN A 639 -7.63 -12.44 -1.79
CA GLN A 639 -6.73 -12.15 -0.68
C GLN A 639 -5.78 -11.00 -1.03
N GLY A 640 -5.70 -10.00 -0.14
CA GLY A 640 -4.85 -8.84 -0.34
C GLY A 640 -5.29 -7.84 -1.43
N ASN A 641 -6.42 -8.03 -2.11
CA ASN A 641 -6.80 -7.15 -3.22
C ASN A 641 -7.24 -5.75 -2.76
N GLY A 642 -6.40 -4.73 -2.99
CA GLY A 642 -6.67 -3.34 -2.61
C GLY A 642 -7.65 -2.58 -3.50
N GLY A 643 -8.06 -3.16 -4.65
CA GLY A 643 -8.92 -2.53 -5.64
C GLY A 643 -8.23 -2.25 -6.97
N GLY A 644 -8.64 -1.20 -7.67
CA GLY A 644 -8.16 -0.84 -9.00
C GLY A 644 -9.28 -0.33 -9.90
N SER A 645 -9.22 -0.65 -11.19
CA SER A 645 -10.15 -0.16 -12.19
C SER A 645 -11.57 -0.70 -11.99
N LEU A 646 -12.55 0.20 -12.00
CA LEU A 646 -13.97 -0.18 -12.01
C LEU A 646 -14.33 -0.93 -13.30
N ALA A 647 -13.71 -0.59 -14.44
CA ALA A 647 -13.95 -1.27 -15.71
C ALA A 647 -13.56 -2.75 -15.65
N ASN A 648 -12.38 -3.07 -15.12
CA ASN A 648 -11.90 -4.44 -14.98
C ASN A 648 -12.79 -5.25 -14.04
N LEU A 649 -13.27 -4.63 -12.96
CA LEU A 649 -14.25 -5.25 -12.08
C LEU A 649 -15.53 -5.62 -12.80
N ILE A 650 -16.10 -4.71 -13.58
CA ILE A 650 -17.34 -4.95 -14.29
C ILE A 650 -17.15 -5.99 -15.39
N ALA A 651 -16.02 -5.95 -16.09
CA ALA A 651 -15.62 -6.99 -17.03
C ALA A 651 -15.56 -8.37 -16.35
N LEU A 652 -14.87 -8.49 -15.20
CA LEU A 652 -14.81 -9.75 -14.45
C LEU A 652 -16.20 -10.25 -14.08
N TYR A 653 -17.02 -9.39 -13.49
CA TYR A 653 -18.35 -9.74 -13.00
C TYR A 653 -19.26 -10.24 -14.12
N LEU A 654 -19.30 -9.53 -15.26
CA LEU A 654 -20.16 -9.88 -16.39
C LEU A 654 -19.61 -11.05 -17.22
N PHE A 655 -18.29 -11.30 -17.24
CA PHE A 655 -17.75 -12.46 -17.95
C PHE A 655 -17.96 -13.75 -17.15
N LEU A 656 -17.92 -13.68 -15.81
CA LEU A 656 -18.24 -14.81 -14.95
C LEU A 656 -19.75 -15.07 -14.87
N PHE A 657 -20.55 -13.99 -14.83
CA PHE A 657 -22.01 -14.05 -14.67
C PHE A 657 -22.72 -13.14 -15.70
N PRO A 658 -22.84 -13.58 -16.97
CA PRO A 658 -23.35 -12.74 -18.08
C PRO A 658 -24.76 -12.18 -17.90
N GLU A 659 -25.61 -12.87 -17.16
CA GLU A 659 -27.01 -12.49 -16.91
C GLU A 659 -27.17 -11.64 -15.63
N ALA A 660 -26.08 -11.31 -14.94
CA ALA A 660 -26.13 -10.62 -13.66
C ALA A 660 -26.50 -9.13 -13.78
N GLU A 661 -27.26 -8.64 -12.81
CA GLU A 661 -27.55 -7.22 -12.70
C GLU A 661 -26.36 -6.43 -12.14
N THR A 662 -26.18 -5.21 -12.66
CA THR A 662 -25.10 -4.30 -12.32
C THR A 662 -25.70 -3.07 -11.66
N PHE A 663 -25.37 -2.82 -10.39
CA PHE A 663 -25.95 -1.73 -9.61
C PHE A 663 -24.92 -1.18 -8.61
N LEU A 664 -24.59 0.11 -8.72
CA LEU A 664 -23.63 0.80 -7.85
C LEU A 664 -24.19 2.16 -7.41
N PRO A 665 -25.10 2.19 -6.43
CA PRO A 665 -25.82 3.39 -6.04
C PRO A 665 -24.92 4.36 -5.28
N LEU A 666 -24.24 5.24 -6.01
CA LEU A 666 -23.31 6.20 -5.43
C LEU A 666 -24.05 7.44 -4.94
N ARG A 667 -23.56 8.03 -3.85
CA ARG A 667 -23.89 9.39 -3.43
C ARG A 667 -22.63 10.15 -3.05
N ALA A 668 -22.56 11.41 -3.46
CA ALA A 668 -21.52 12.33 -3.06
C ALA A 668 -22.04 13.20 -1.91
N ARG A 669 -21.15 13.59 -0.99
CA ARG A 669 -21.52 14.53 0.07
C ARG A 669 -21.60 15.94 -0.52
N ALA A 670 -22.67 16.66 -0.18
CA ALA A 670 -22.84 18.03 -0.59
C ALA A 670 -21.85 18.96 0.13
N ASN A 671 -21.27 19.91 -0.60
CA ASN A 671 -20.49 20.99 -0.03
C ASN A 671 -20.59 22.25 -0.94
N PRO A 672 -20.43 23.46 -0.38
CA PRO A 672 -20.64 24.71 -1.12
C PRO A 672 -19.74 24.87 -2.35
N LEU A 673 -18.51 24.36 -2.31
CA LEU A 673 -17.57 24.48 -3.42
C LEU A 673 -17.96 23.55 -4.57
N LEU A 674 -18.34 22.30 -4.27
CA LEU A 674 -18.87 21.36 -5.26
C LEU A 674 -20.14 21.90 -5.93
N ASN A 675 -21.08 22.47 -5.15
CA ASN A 675 -22.30 23.02 -5.72
C ASN A 675 -21.99 24.16 -6.70
N TRP A 676 -21.14 25.11 -6.29
CA TRP A 676 -20.74 26.21 -7.15
C TRP A 676 -20.03 25.72 -8.41
N MET A 677 -19.08 24.77 -8.29
CA MET A 677 -18.38 24.20 -9.44
C MET A 677 -19.35 23.54 -10.42
N GLY A 678 -20.31 22.77 -9.92
CA GLY A 678 -21.28 22.07 -10.75
C GLY A 678 -22.35 22.96 -11.38
N GLU A 679 -22.86 23.96 -10.66
CA GLU A 679 -23.78 24.97 -11.20
C GLU A 679 -23.12 25.75 -12.35
N THR A 680 -21.90 26.26 -12.13
CA THR A 680 -21.13 26.97 -13.15
C THR A 680 -20.80 26.04 -14.33
N ALA A 681 -20.32 24.82 -14.08
CA ALA A 681 -20.01 23.88 -15.15
C ALA A 681 -21.25 23.53 -15.99
N ALA A 682 -22.42 23.32 -15.37
CA ALA A 682 -23.66 23.03 -16.07
C ALA A 682 -24.19 24.25 -16.87
N GLU A 683 -24.11 25.46 -16.32
CA GLU A 683 -24.54 26.69 -17.00
C GLU A 683 -23.67 26.99 -18.24
N PHE A 684 -22.36 26.90 -18.10
CA PHE A 684 -21.40 27.30 -19.13
C PHE A 684 -20.91 26.13 -20.00
N ARG A 685 -21.31 24.89 -19.68
CA ARG A 685 -20.79 23.65 -20.29
C ARG A 685 -19.28 23.51 -20.14
N ALA A 686 -18.75 23.97 -19.00
CA ALA A 686 -17.34 23.82 -18.66
C ALA A 686 -17.02 22.35 -18.34
N PRO A 687 -15.75 21.94 -18.42
CA PRO A 687 -15.31 20.65 -17.89
C PRO A 687 -15.67 20.52 -16.40
N MET A 688 -16.02 19.30 -15.98
CA MET A 688 -16.28 18.97 -14.59
C MET A 688 -15.44 17.76 -14.19
N LEU A 689 -15.21 17.59 -12.90
CA LEU A 689 -14.55 16.40 -12.35
C LEU A 689 -15.32 15.14 -12.80
N PRO A 690 -14.64 14.09 -13.32
CA PRO A 690 -15.31 12.92 -13.91
C PRO A 690 -16.37 12.26 -13.02
N VAL A 691 -16.14 12.23 -11.70
CA VAL A 691 -17.08 11.67 -10.72
C VAL A 691 -18.39 12.43 -10.62
N TYR A 692 -18.39 13.73 -10.95
CA TYR A 692 -19.52 14.65 -10.81
C TYR A 692 -20.03 15.16 -12.16
N ASP A 693 -19.53 14.60 -13.27
CA ASP A 693 -19.90 15.03 -14.60
C ASP A 693 -21.22 14.39 -15.04
N LEU A 694 -22.26 15.23 -15.24
CA LEU A 694 -23.59 14.78 -15.66
C LEU A 694 -23.60 14.10 -17.05
N ARG A 695 -22.53 14.25 -17.83
CA ARG A 695 -22.37 13.55 -19.12
C ARG A 695 -22.06 12.05 -18.93
N THR A 696 -21.52 11.69 -17.78
CA THR A 696 -21.06 10.33 -17.45
C THR A 696 -21.76 9.77 -16.21
N ALA A 697 -22.75 10.47 -15.66
CA ALA A 697 -23.58 10.04 -14.54
C ALA A 697 -25.05 9.86 -14.99
N VAL A 698 -25.68 8.77 -14.53
CA VAL A 698 -27.10 8.49 -14.73
C VAL A 698 -27.79 8.29 -13.38
N ASP A 699 -29.10 8.56 -13.32
CA ASP A 699 -29.92 8.37 -12.12
C ASP A 699 -30.14 6.88 -11.80
N GLU A 700 -30.86 6.60 -10.70
CA GLU A 700 -31.18 5.25 -10.23
C GLU A 700 -31.94 4.39 -11.27
N ASP A 701 -32.68 5.04 -12.18
CA ASP A 701 -33.44 4.41 -13.25
C ASP A 701 -32.63 4.31 -14.56
N MET A 702 -31.33 4.62 -14.51
CA MET A 702 -30.40 4.67 -15.65
C MET A 702 -30.74 5.73 -16.70
N ASN A 703 -31.48 6.78 -16.34
CA ASN A 703 -31.71 7.94 -17.20
C ASN A 703 -30.65 9.03 -16.97
N THR A 704 -30.41 9.85 -17.99
CA THR A 704 -29.52 11.00 -17.86
C THR A 704 -30.15 12.09 -16.99
N PHE A 705 -29.38 12.67 -16.07
CA PHE A 705 -29.82 13.86 -15.32
C PHE A 705 -30.13 15.02 -16.27
N SER A 706 -31.23 15.74 -16.03
CA SER A 706 -31.65 16.83 -16.93
C SER A 706 -30.98 18.17 -16.59
N SER A 707 -30.52 18.32 -15.35
CA SER A 707 -29.87 19.52 -14.82
C SER A 707 -29.00 19.20 -13.59
N TRP A 708 -28.09 20.11 -13.24
CA TRP A 708 -27.34 20.03 -11.98
C TRP A 708 -28.28 20.03 -10.76
N SER A 709 -29.38 20.79 -10.82
CA SER A 709 -30.37 20.80 -9.73
C SER A 709 -31.06 19.46 -9.51
N ASP A 710 -31.16 18.59 -10.53
CA ASP A 710 -31.73 17.25 -10.33
C ASP A 710 -30.72 16.32 -9.65
N PHE A 711 -29.45 16.39 -10.07
CA PHE A 711 -28.36 15.64 -9.43
C PHE A 711 -28.12 16.09 -7.99
N TYR A 712 -28.20 17.40 -7.75
CA TYR A 712 -28.00 18.06 -6.46
C TYR A 712 -29.30 18.33 -5.69
N ASP A 713 -30.37 17.58 -5.98
CA ASP A 713 -31.56 17.57 -5.12
C ASP A 713 -31.20 16.81 -3.84
N LEU A 714 -30.89 17.51 -2.76
CA LEU A 714 -30.18 16.92 -1.64
C LEU A 714 -31.07 16.07 -0.72
N GLU A 715 -30.50 14.99 -0.20
CA GLU A 715 -31.08 14.17 0.86
C GLU A 715 -30.22 14.22 2.11
N THR A 716 -30.85 14.50 3.27
CA THR A 716 -30.14 14.51 4.55
C THR A 716 -30.07 13.09 5.13
N ILE A 717 -28.85 12.56 5.25
CA ILE A 717 -28.54 11.23 5.78
C ILE A 717 -27.58 11.40 6.96
N LEU A 718 -27.94 10.86 8.13
CA LEU A 718 -27.14 10.92 9.35
C LEU A 718 -26.63 12.33 9.72
N GLY A 719 -27.38 13.37 9.35
CA GLY A 719 -27.07 14.77 9.68
C GLY A 719 -26.20 15.51 8.66
N ASP A 720 -25.79 14.87 7.57
CA ASP A 720 -25.14 15.48 6.41
C ASP A 720 -26.06 15.44 5.18
N ASP A 721 -25.84 16.34 4.22
CA ASP A 721 -26.58 16.37 2.97
C ASP A 721 -25.80 15.65 1.85
N PHE A 722 -26.49 14.83 1.06
CA PHE A 722 -25.93 14.04 -0.03
C PHE A 722 -26.70 14.26 -1.33
N THR A 723 -26.02 14.09 -2.46
CA THR A 723 -26.65 14.10 -3.80
C THR A 723 -27.70 12.99 -3.93
N GLN A 724 -28.50 13.06 -5.00
CA GLN A 724 -29.29 11.90 -5.44
C GLN A 724 -28.40 10.69 -5.75
N ILE A 725 -29.00 9.49 -5.74
CA ILE A 725 -28.32 8.27 -6.18
C ILE A 725 -27.95 8.42 -7.65
N TYR A 726 -26.70 8.08 -7.98
CA TYR A 726 -26.24 8.03 -9.35
C TYR A 726 -25.37 6.80 -9.63
N HIS A 727 -25.27 6.45 -10.91
CA HIS A 727 -24.41 5.40 -11.42
C HIS A 727 -23.46 5.96 -12.49
N PRO A 728 -22.23 5.43 -12.61
CA PRO A 728 -21.38 5.69 -13.77
C PRO A 728 -22.02 5.13 -15.05
N LEU A 729 -22.06 5.92 -16.12
CA LEU A 729 -22.70 5.56 -17.40
C LEU A 729 -22.09 4.28 -18.02
N ASP A 730 -20.79 4.07 -17.84
CA ASP A 730 -20.02 2.96 -18.42
C ASP A 730 -20.51 1.57 -17.98
N MET A 731 -21.21 1.49 -16.84
CA MET A 731 -21.81 0.26 -16.30
C MET A 731 -22.76 -0.44 -17.29
N SER A 732 -23.38 0.31 -18.21
CA SER A 732 -24.28 -0.21 -19.23
C SER A 732 -23.59 -0.67 -20.51
N LEU A 733 -22.40 -0.13 -20.80
CA LEU A 733 -21.64 -0.42 -22.02
C LEU A 733 -21.00 -1.81 -21.97
N PHE A 734 -20.50 -2.24 -20.81
CA PHE A 734 -19.80 -3.52 -20.64
C PHE A 734 -20.66 -4.77 -20.95
N ARG A 735 -22.00 -4.71 -20.76
CA ARG A 735 -22.90 -5.83 -21.12
C ARG A 735 -22.91 -6.16 -22.61
N GLN A 736 -22.58 -5.20 -23.47
CA GLN A 736 -22.53 -5.44 -24.92
C GLN A 736 -21.32 -6.27 -25.32
N PHE A 737 -20.31 -6.39 -24.45
CA PHE A 737 -19.05 -7.08 -24.71
C PHE A 737 -18.99 -8.51 -24.12
N SER A 738 -19.89 -8.87 -23.20
CA SER A 738 -20.00 -10.25 -22.70
C SER A 738 -20.83 -11.12 -23.67
N SER A 739 -20.16 -11.95 -24.46
CA SER A 739 -20.81 -12.94 -25.36
C SER A 739 -20.59 -14.39 -24.94
N LEU A 740 -20.01 -14.61 -23.76
CA LEU A 740 -19.72 -15.93 -23.22
C LEU A 740 -21.00 -16.59 -22.68
N PRO A 741 -21.18 -17.91 -22.89
CA PRO A 741 -22.25 -18.65 -22.24
C PRO A 741 -22.01 -18.72 -20.72
N GLU A 742 -23.09 -18.67 -19.94
CA GLU A 742 -23.02 -18.88 -18.49
C GLU A 742 -22.48 -20.29 -18.19
N HIS A 743 -21.36 -20.37 -17.48
CA HIS A 743 -20.71 -21.63 -17.07
C HIS A 743 -20.69 -21.78 -15.55
N PHE A 744 -20.31 -20.72 -14.84
CA PHE A 744 -20.38 -20.65 -13.38
C PHE A 744 -21.68 -20.00 -12.92
N THR A 745 -22.17 -20.43 -11.77
CA THR A 745 -23.38 -19.94 -11.08
C THR A 745 -23.03 -19.55 -9.64
N ALA A 746 -23.95 -18.90 -8.93
CA ALA A 746 -23.71 -18.57 -7.53
C ALA A 746 -23.47 -19.80 -6.64
N ASN A 747 -24.15 -20.91 -6.92
CA ASN A 747 -24.14 -22.09 -6.05
C ASN A 747 -22.82 -22.91 -6.15
N ASN A 748 -22.21 -22.95 -7.34
CA ASN A 748 -20.93 -23.59 -7.59
C ASN A 748 -19.74 -22.61 -7.51
N THR A 749 -19.94 -21.42 -6.96
CA THR A 749 -18.89 -20.42 -6.72
C THR A 749 -18.69 -20.14 -5.23
N VAL A 750 -17.45 -19.89 -4.82
CA VAL A 750 -17.09 -19.35 -3.49
C VAL A 750 -16.03 -18.27 -3.63
N ILE A 751 -16.12 -17.23 -2.80
CA ILE A 751 -15.13 -16.16 -2.70
C ILE A 751 -14.24 -16.43 -1.48
N LEU A 752 -12.94 -16.24 -1.67
CA LEU A 752 -11.91 -16.29 -0.64
C LEU A 752 -11.32 -14.89 -0.43
N THR A 753 -11.17 -14.50 0.84
CA THR A 753 -10.62 -13.19 1.24
C THR A 753 -9.90 -13.33 2.59
N ASP A 754 -9.00 -12.42 2.90
CA ASP A 754 -8.35 -12.24 4.21
C ASP A 754 -8.85 -10.98 4.93
N GLY A 755 -9.97 -10.42 4.46
CA GLY A 755 -10.56 -9.18 4.93
C GLY A 755 -9.86 -7.92 4.40
N PHE A 756 -8.71 -7.99 3.72
CA PHE A 756 -8.03 -6.78 3.25
C PHE A 756 -8.80 -6.06 2.12
N CYS A 757 -9.54 -6.83 1.32
CA CYS A 757 -10.33 -6.39 0.16
C CYS A 757 -10.88 -4.96 0.29
N ALA A 758 -10.56 -4.08 -0.67
CA ALA A 758 -10.90 -2.66 -0.65
C ALA A 758 -11.30 -2.12 -2.04
N SER A 759 -11.94 -0.94 -2.08
CA SER A 759 -12.26 -0.21 -3.31
C SER A 759 -13.02 -1.06 -4.33
N ALA A 760 -12.54 -1.19 -5.57
CA ALA A 760 -13.12 -2.10 -6.56
C ALA A 760 -13.32 -3.51 -5.99
N CYS A 761 -12.34 -4.12 -5.31
CA CYS A 761 -12.53 -5.45 -4.70
C CYS A 761 -13.74 -5.50 -3.77
N ALA A 762 -13.90 -4.48 -2.92
CA ALA A 762 -15.05 -4.39 -2.01
C ALA A 762 -16.38 -4.37 -2.77
N LEU A 763 -16.44 -3.66 -3.90
CA LEU A 763 -17.60 -3.65 -4.79
C LEU A 763 -17.80 -5.02 -5.45
N ALA A 764 -16.74 -5.72 -5.85
CA ALA A 764 -16.83 -7.03 -6.52
C ALA A 764 -17.39 -8.08 -5.56
N VAL A 765 -16.83 -8.17 -4.36
CA VAL A 765 -17.31 -9.04 -3.29
C VAL A 765 -18.74 -8.66 -2.91
N GLY A 766 -19.04 -7.36 -2.84
CA GLY A 766 -20.36 -6.85 -2.55
C GLY A 766 -21.43 -7.25 -3.57
N LEU A 767 -21.16 -7.06 -4.88
CA LEU A 767 -22.06 -7.44 -5.97
C LEU A 767 -22.30 -8.95 -5.98
N MET A 768 -21.22 -9.73 -5.93
CA MET A 768 -21.29 -11.20 -6.00
C MET A 768 -21.96 -11.82 -4.77
N SER A 769 -21.70 -11.31 -3.56
CA SER A 769 -22.29 -11.85 -2.34
C SER A 769 -23.74 -11.38 -2.14
N ARG A 770 -24.05 -10.09 -2.34
CA ARG A 770 -25.39 -9.55 -2.08
C ARG A 770 -26.38 -9.84 -3.20
N LEU A 771 -25.99 -9.66 -4.46
CA LEU A 771 -26.91 -9.79 -5.60
C LEU A 771 -27.02 -11.23 -6.08
N LEU A 772 -25.92 -11.99 -6.07
CA LEU A 772 -25.92 -13.38 -6.53
C LEU A 772 -26.01 -14.41 -5.39
N GLY A 773 -25.72 -14.02 -4.15
CA GLY A 773 -25.73 -14.94 -3.00
C GLY A 773 -24.50 -15.85 -2.94
N ILE A 774 -23.37 -15.44 -3.52
CA ILE A 774 -22.12 -16.21 -3.48
C ILE A 774 -21.57 -16.23 -2.07
N HIS A 775 -21.22 -17.42 -1.57
CA HIS A 775 -20.65 -17.57 -0.24
C HIS A 775 -19.23 -17.01 -0.19
N VAL A 776 -18.89 -16.38 0.94
CA VAL A 776 -17.56 -15.85 1.23
C VAL A 776 -16.92 -16.59 2.40
N VAL A 777 -15.66 -17.01 2.23
CA VAL A 777 -14.79 -17.56 3.27
C VAL A 777 -13.67 -16.56 3.57
N THR A 778 -13.49 -16.23 4.85
CA THR A 778 -12.44 -15.32 5.34
C THR A 778 -11.32 -16.05 6.06
N LEU A 779 -10.08 -15.56 5.93
CA LEU A 779 -8.91 -16.17 6.55
C LEU A 779 -8.28 -15.28 7.62
N GLY A 780 -7.78 -15.91 8.69
CA GLY A 780 -7.01 -15.25 9.74
C GLY A 780 -7.89 -14.49 10.74
N GLY A 781 -7.51 -13.26 11.04
CA GLY A 781 -8.08 -12.38 12.07
C GLY A 781 -7.57 -12.67 13.48
N ARG A 782 -8.05 -11.90 14.45
CA ARG A 782 -7.64 -12.03 15.86
C ARG A 782 -8.05 -13.40 16.41
N PRO A 783 -7.26 -14.00 17.33
CA PRO A 783 -7.56 -15.30 17.94
C PRO A 783 -8.84 -15.27 18.82
N ASN A 784 -10.00 -15.31 18.17
CA ASN A 784 -11.32 -15.40 18.77
C ASN A 784 -12.29 -16.11 17.79
N GLU A 785 -13.44 -16.54 18.32
CA GLU A 785 -14.46 -17.28 17.54
C GLU A 785 -15.51 -16.37 16.87
N ARG A 786 -15.29 -15.04 16.82
CA ARG A 786 -16.28 -14.11 16.28
C ARG A 786 -16.25 -14.03 14.76
N PRO A 787 -17.38 -13.64 14.14
CA PRO A 787 -17.41 -13.35 12.73
C PRO A 787 -16.44 -12.25 12.29
N MET A 788 -15.82 -12.47 11.13
CA MET A 788 -14.92 -11.54 10.45
C MET A 788 -15.61 -11.00 9.20
N GLN A 789 -15.32 -9.75 8.82
CA GLN A 789 -15.90 -9.20 7.62
C GLN A 789 -15.25 -9.80 6.37
N ALA A 790 -16.06 -10.02 5.33
CA ALA A 790 -15.54 -10.35 4.00
C ALA A 790 -14.64 -9.23 3.45
N VAL A 791 -15.00 -7.99 3.78
CA VAL A 791 -14.39 -6.77 3.28
C VAL A 791 -14.11 -5.87 4.49
N GLY A 792 -12.84 -5.69 4.80
CA GLY A 792 -12.34 -4.84 5.88
C GLY A 792 -11.64 -3.59 5.39
N GLY A 793 -11.35 -3.45 4.10
CA GLY A 793 -10.89 -2.21 3.49
C GLY A 793 -12.04 -1.22 3.21
N THR A 794 -11.74 -0.13 2.51
CA THR A 794 -12.75 0.87 2.11
C THR A 794 -13.79 0.23 1.18
N LYS A 795 -15.08 0.33 1.54
CA LYS A 795 -16.23 -0.30 0.89
C LYS A 795 -16.88 0.52 -0.23
N GLY A 796 -16.17 1.49 -0.82
CA GLY A 796 -16.65 2.15 -2.03
C GLY A 796 -15.97 3.47 -2.37
N GLY A 797 -16.47 4.03 -3.46
CA GLY A 797 -16.23 5.40 -3.89
C GLY A 797 -15.07 5.58 -4.87
N PRO A 798 -15.27 6.33 -5.98
CA PRO A 798 -14.16 6.74 -6.80
C PRO A 798 -13.25 7.65 -5.99
N ILE A 799 -11.95 7.45 -6.12
CA ILE A 799 -10.97 8.37 -5.59
C ILE A 799 -11.05 9.68 -6.37
N LEU A 800 -10.87 10.79 -5.67
CA LEU A 800 -10.59 12.07 -6.29
C LEU A 800 -9.24 12.54 -5.76
N THR A 801 -8.35 12.87 -6.68
CA THR A 801 -7.01 13.37 -6.42
C THR A 801 -6.97 14.89 -6.59
N LEU A 802 -6.09 15.58 -5.86
CA LEU A 802 -6.07 17.04 -5.86
C LEU A 802 -5.60 17.60 -7.22
N ASP A 803 -4.76 16.87 -7.97
CA ASP A 803 -4.31 17.26 -9.31
C ASP A 803 -5.48 17.44 -10.29
N TRP A 804 -6.48 16.55 -10.29
CA TRP A 804 -7.69 16.71 -11.12
C TRP A 804 -8.47 17.96 -10.75
N GLY A 805 -8.59 18.23 -9.44
CA GLY A 805 -9.18 19.46 -8.93
C GLY A 805 -8.44 20.70 -9.42
N LYS A 806 -7.10 20.70 -9.33
CA LYS A 806 -6.25 21.81 -9.77
C LYS A 806 -6.25 22.01 -11.28
N ALA A 807 -6.41 20.93 -12.06
CA ALA A 807 -6.48 20.99 -13.51
C ALA A 807 -7.78 21.62 -14.00
N ILE A 808 -8.93 21.25 -13.40
CA ILE A 808 -10.26 21.68 -13.87
C ILE A 808 -10.69 23.03 -13.26
N PHE A 809 -10.28 23.32 -12.02
CA PHE A 809 -10.75 24.52 -11.32
C PHE A 809 -10.49 25.85 -12.07
N PRO A 810 -9.33 26.09 -12.73
CA PRO A 810 -9.11 27.31 -13.49
C PRO A 810 -10.10 27.53 -14.64
N ASP A 811 -10.53 26.46 -15.31
CA ASP A 811 -11.50 26.53 -16.42
C ASP A 811 -12.86 26.97 -15.89
N ILE A 812 -13.35 26.34 -14.82
CA ILE A 812 -14.60 26.73 -14.16
C ILE A 812 -14.54 28.17 -13.63
N ALA A 813 -13.45 28.52 -12.94
CA ALA A 813 -13.25 29.84 -12.34
C ALA A 813 -13.06 30.96 -13.38
N SER A 814 -12.81 30.62 -14.64
CA SER A 814 -12.73 31.57 -15.76
C SER A 814 -14.11 31.96 -16.30
N GLU A 815 -15.09 31.08 -16.20
CA GLU A 815 -16.47 31.32 -16.62
C GLU A 815 -17.23 32.16 -15.59
N GLU A 816 -17.13 31.78 -14.31
CA GLU A 816 -17.69 32.50 -13.19
C GLU A 816 -16.67 32.59 -12.06
N ARG A 817 -16.65 33.70 -11.32
CA ARG A 817 -15.72 33.84 -10.20
C ARG A 817 -16.32 33.21 -8.94
N PRO A 818 -15.59 32.36 -8.19
CA PRO A 818 -16.12 31.80 -6.96
C PRO A 818 -16.50 32.92 -5.97
N PRO A 819 -17.62 32.78 -5.24
CA PRO A 819 -17.98 33.67 -4.14
C PRO A 819 -16.82 33.84 -3.15
N SER A 820 -16.66 35.05 -2.60
CA SER A 820 -15.51 35.40 -1.76
C SER A 820 -15.43 34.66 -0.43
N ASP A 821 -16.54 34.06 0.00
CA ASP A 821 -16.67 33.23 1.19
C ASP A 821 -16.31 31.75 0.94
N LEU A 822 -16.22 31.32 -0.33
CA LEU A 822 -15.69 29.99 -0.66
C LEU A 822 -14.18 29.97 -0.54
N ARG A 823 -13.69 28.96 0.19
CA ARG A 823 -12.26 28.70 0.34
C ARG A 823 -11.80 27.80 -0.79
N THR A 824 -10.86 28.30 -1.60
CA THR A 824 -10.42 27.62 -2.83
C THR A 824 -8.91 27.43 -2.90
N ALA A 825 -8.20 27.63 -1.77
CA ALA A 825 -6.73 27.63 -1.72
C ALA A 825 -6.10 26.36 -2.34
N PRO A 826 -6.57 25.12 -2.07
CA PRO A 826 -6.03 23.91 -2.71
C PRO A 826 -6.01 23.93 -4.22
N PHE A 827 -7.04 24.53 -4.81
CA PHE A 827 -7.30 24.51 -6.24
C PHE A 827 -6.71 25.73 -6.96
N SER A 828 -6.61 26.87 -6.27
CA SER A 828 -6.20 28.15 -6.85
C SER A 828 -4.74 28.54 -6.57
N GLU A 829 -4.14 27.99 -5.51
CA GLU A 829 -2.75 28.27 -5.15
C GLU A 829 -1.78 27.25 -5.76
N VAL A 830 -0.55 27.71 -6.02
CA VAL A 830 0.48 26.88 -6.67
C VAL A 830 0.82 25.65 -5.83
N GLY A 831 0.91 25.78 -4.51
CA GLY A 831 1.16 24.68 -3.59
C GLY A 831 0.83 25.03 -2.14
N PRO A 832 0.89 24.04 -1.24
CA PRO A 832 0.57 24.23 0.17
C PRO A 832 1.59 25.12 0.91
N PRO A 833 1.22 25.72 2.06
CA PRO A 833 2.13 26.51 2.89
C PRO A 833 3.32 25.75 3.47
N LEU A 834 3.17 24.42 3.63
CA LEU A 834 4.23 23.47 3.92
C LEU A 834 4.20 22.39 2.85
N ALA A 835 5.37 22.02 2.34
CA ALA A 835 5.52 20.97 1.35
C ALA A 835 4.96 19.63 1.87
N GLY A 836 4.34 18.90 0.96
CA GLY A 836 3.72 17.62 1.22
C GLY A 836 3.95 16.67 0.05
N PRO A 837 3.08 15.66 -0.09
CA PRO A 837 3.13 14.81 -1.25
C PRO A 837 2.65 15.63 -2.48
N PRO A 838 3.03 15.23 -3.69
CA PRO A 838 2.52 15.91 -4.89
C PRO A 838 1.00 15.73 -5.01
N PRO A 839 0.29 16.62 -5.73
CA PRO A 839 -1.18 16.67 -5.72
C PRO A 839 -1.90 15.36 -6.09
N GLU A 840 -1.31 14.54 -6.97
CA GLU A 840 -1.80 13.21 -7.37
C GLU A 840 -1.86 12.20 -6.21
N MET A 841 -1.05 12.39 -5.17
CA MET A 841 -1.05 11.54 -3.95
C MET A 841 -1.91 12.11 -2.81
N ILE A 842 -2.54 13.27 -3.02
CA ILE A 842 -3.48 13.86 -2.07
C ILE A 842 -4.88 13.43 -2.49
N VAL A 843 -5.47 12.51 -1.76
CA VAL A 843 -6.66 11.76 -2.20
C VAL A 843 -7.80 11.88 -1.19
N VAL A 844 -9.04 11.97 -1.70
CA VAL A 844 -10.28 11.79 -0.93
C VAL A 844 -11.16 10.73 -1.56
N ASN A 845 -11.98 10.11 -0.71
CA ASN A 845 -13.09 9.27 -1.12
C ASN A 845 -14.28 10.17 -1.52
N SER A 846 -14.51 10.35 -2.83
CA SER A 846 -15.40 11.39 -3.33
C SER A 846 -16.90 11.06 -3.28
N ALA A 847 -17.24 9.77 -3.26
CA ALA A 847 -18.60 9.28 -3.11
C ALA A 847 -18.62 7.94 -2.37
N ASN A 848 -19.77 7.47 -1.91
CA ASN A 848 -19.91 6.14 -1.31
C ASN A 848 -21.12 5.41 -1.85
N VAL A 849 -21.15 4.08 -1.68
CA VAL A 849 -22.31 3.26 -2.01
C VAL A 849 -23.35 3.38 -0.90
N HIS A 850 -24.61 3.63 -1.24
CA HIS A 850 -25.76 3.64 -0.33
C HIS A 850 -26.80 2.61 -0.81
N LEU A 851 -27.06 1.57 -0.01
CA LEU A 851 -28.00 0.52 -0.39
C LEU A 851 -29.45 0.98 -0.21
N HIS A 852 -30.34 0.53 -1.10
CA HIS A 852 -31.74 0.94 -1.17
C HIS A 852 -32.59 0.45 0.03
N ASP A 853 -32.26 -0.72 0.57
CA ASP A 853 -33.05 -1.41 1.61
C ASP A 853 -32.57 -1.13 3.05
N ASP A 854 -31.67 -0.16 3.25
CA ASP A 854 -31.11 0.15 4.56
C ASP A 854 -31.97 1.22 5.28
N ASP A 855 -32.58 0.84 6.40
CA ASP A 855 -33.49 1.70 7.19
C ASP A 855 -32.80 3.00 7.67
N ASP A 856 -31.46 3.01 7.77
CA ASP A 856 -30.65 4.16 8.21
C ASP A 856 -29.97 4.92 7.05
N ALA A 857 -30.10 4.43 5.80
CA ALA A 857 -29.45 4.94 4.59
C ALA A 857 -27.93 5.18 4.70
N ALA A 858 -27.25 4.52 5.64
CA ALA A 858 -25.84 4.75 5.93
C ALA A 858 -24.96 4.41 4.72
N PRO A 859 -23.84 5.14 4.50
CA PRO A 859 -22.85 4.71 3.53
C PRO A 859 -22.37 3.30 3.87
N LEU A 860 -22.23 2.44 2.86
CA LEU A 860 -21.79 1.04 3.01
C LEU A 860 -20.44 0.93 3.76
N GLN A 861 -19.63 1.99 3.69
CA GLN A 861 -18.42 2.22 4.47
C GLN A 861 -18.59 2.08 6.00
N PHE A 862 -19.82 2.10 6.53
CA PHE A 862 -20.10 1.93 7.96
C PHE A 862 -20.89 0.67 8.29
N VAL A 863 -21.31 -0.10 7.28
CA VAL A 863 -22.15 -1.28 7.44
C VAL A 863 -21.28 -2.51 7.65
N TYR A 864 -21.52 -3.23 8.75
CA TYR A 864 -20.83 -4.46 9.06
C TYR A 864 -21.39 -5.64 8.25
N GLU A 865 -20.50 -6.39 7.58
CA GLU A 865 -20.88 -7.52 6.74
C GLU A 865 -19.98 -8.73 6.98
N ALA A 866 -20.43 -9.62 7.85
CA ALA A 866 -19.74 -10.86 8.14
C ALA A 866 -19.67 -11.77 6.90
N ALA A 867 -18.50 -12.38 6.68
CA ALA A 867 -18.38 -13.50 5.76
C ALA A 867 -19.17 -14.71 6.27
N ASN A 868 -19.58 -15.60 5.36
CA ASN A 868 -20.36 -16.80 5.71
C ASN A 868 -19.59 -17.75 6.63
N CYS A 869 -18.27 -17.76 6.50
CA CYS A 869 -17.37 -18.67 7.20
C CYS A 869 -15.99 -18.04 7.38
N ARG A 870 -15.27 -18.48 8.42
CA ARG A 870 -13.90 -18.05 8.72
C ARG A 870 -13.02 -19.24 9.09
N LEU A 871 -11.78 -19.23 8.58
CA LEU A 871 -10.73 -20.18 8.91
C LEU A 871 -9.50 -19.43 9.46
N PHE A 872 -8.71 -20.09 10.30
CA PHE A 872 -7.36 -19.64 10.64
C PHE A 872 -6.34 -20.30 9.71
N TYR A 873 -5.18 -19.67 9.53
CA TYR A 873 -4.09 -20.28 8.80
C TYR A 873 -3.46 -21.43 9.59
N THR A 874 -3.33 -22.60 8.98
CA THR A 874 -2.28 -23.56 9.33
C THR A 874 -1.00 -23.22 8.58
N TRP A 875 0.14 -23.81 8.96
CA TRP A 875 1.39 -23.61 8.22
C TRP A 875 1.25 -23.97 6.73
N GLU A 876 0.60 -25.09 6.43
CA GLU A 876 0.40 -25.60 5.08
C GLU A 876 -0.44 -24.65 4.23
N THR A 877 -1.48 -24.03 4.82
CA THR A 877 -2.34 -23.07 4.12
C THR A 877 -1.75 -21.67 4.05
N LEU A 878 -0.84 -21.31 4.97
CA LEU A 878 -0.17 -20.01 4.99
C LEU A 878 0.83 -19.87 3.83
N THR A 879 1.54 -20.96 3.51
CA THR A 879 2.65 -20.95 2.54
C THR A 879 2.33 -21.65 1.21
N ASN A 880 1.22 -22.39 1.13
CA ASN A 880 0.81 -23.10 -0.09
C ASN A 880 -0.68 -22.87 -0.37
N LEU A 881 -0.95 -22.12 -1.43
CA LEU A 881 -2.30 -21.70 -1.79
C LEU A 881 -3.14 -22.86 -2.34
N THR A 882 -2.52 -23.90 -2.92
CA THR A 882 -3.28 -25.10 -3.31
C THR A 882 -3.91 -25.78 -2.10
N ASN A 883 -3.16 -25.91 -0.99
CA ASN A 883 -3.69 -26.46 0.25
C ASN A 883 -4.78 -25.57 0.85
N LEU A 884 -4.63 -24.25 0.73
CA LEU A 884 -5.66 -23.30 1.18
C LEU A 884 -6.95 -23.45 0.36
N TRP A 885 -6.86 -23.50 -0.97
CA TRP A 885 -8.02 -23.69 -1.84
C TRP A 885 -8.69 -25.05 -1.64
N GLU A 886 -7.93 -26.11 -1.35
CA GLU A 886 -8.50 -27.39 -0.92
C GLU A 886 -9.32 -27.25 0.37
N ALA A 887 -8.81 -26.53 1.38
CA ALA A 887 -9.55 -26.29 2.63
C ALA A 887 -10.83 -25.47 2.40
N VAL A 888 -10.77 -24.46 1.54
CA VAL A 888 -11.95 -23.65 1.16
C VAL A 888 -12.99 -24.48 0.40
N SER A 889 -12.53 -25.34 -0.51
CA SER A 889 -13.38 -26.28 -1.24
C SER A 889 -14.08 -27.27 -0.29
N ASP A 890 -13.32 -27.85 0.65
CA ASP A 890 -13.83 -28.79 1.63
C ASP A 890 -14.94 -28.14 2.50
N VAL A 891 -14.77 -26.87 2.89
CA VAL A 891 -15.76 -26.09 3.66
C VAL A 891 -17.01 -25.83 2.84
N LYS A 892 -16.87 -25.36 1.60
CA LYS A 892 -18.02 -24.96 0.78
C LYS A 892 -18.85 -26.15 0.32
N TRP A 893 -18.21 -27.24 -0.09
CA TRP A 893 -18.90 -28.32 -0.82
C TRP A 893 -18.87 -29.68 -0.11
N ASP A 894 -17.88 -29.96 0.73
CA ASP A 894 -17.69 -31.29 1.33
C ASP A 894 -18.00 -31.34 2.85
N GLY A 895 -18.52 -30.25 3.40
CA GLY A 895 -19.04 -30.18 4.77
C GLY A 895 -17.98 -30.11 5.86
N ALA A 896 -16.74 -29.69 5.53
CA ALA A 896 -15.76 -29.38 6.56
C ALA A 896 -16.24 -28.23 7.46
N SER A 897 -15.85 -28.29 8.73
CA SER A 897 -16.22 -27.27 9.71
C SER A 897 -15.36 -26.03 9.54
N CYS A 898 -15.90 -24.89 9.93
CA CYS A 898 -15.14 -23.67 10.16
C CYS A 898 -15.61 -22.99 11.45
N ILE A 899 -14.96 -21.90 11.84
CA ILE A 899 -15.13 -21.29 13.18
C ILE A 899 -16.59 -20.99 13.49
N TYR A 900 -17.33 -20.50 12.48
CA TYR A 900 -18.76 -20.28 12.54
C TYR A 900 -19.36 -20.43 11.14
N VAL A 901 -20.67 -20.65 11.08
CA VAL A 901 -21.42 -20.68 9.81
C VAL A 901 -22.61 -19.73 9.93
N ILE A 902 -22.65 -18.71 9.08
CA ILE A 902 -23.86 -17.89 8.91
C ILE A 902 -24.64 -18.50 7.73
N ALA A 903 -25.78 -19.11 8.03
CA ALA A 903 -26.69 -19.60 7.01
C ALA A 903 -27.27 -18.41 6.23
N HIS A 904 -27.27 -18.50 4.89
CA HIS A 904 -27.99 -17.55 4.05
C HIS A 904 -29.49 -17.64 4.36
N LEU A 905 -30.04 -16.59 4.96
CA LEU A 905 -31.47 -16.35 4.95
C LEU A 905 -31.75 -15.50 3.70
N PRO A 906 -32.42 -16.02 2.66
CA PRO A 906 -32.86 -15.18 1.55
C PRO A 906 -33.77 -14.07 2.09
N ASN A 907 -33.57 -12.85 1.57
CA ASN A 907 -34.16 -11.55 1.93
C ASN A 907 -35.63 -11.53 2.40
N LEU A 908 -35.95 -12.08 3.57
CA LEU A 908 -37.27 -11.87 4.18
C LEU A 908 -37.33 -12.03 5.71
N LEU A 909 -36.20 -12.13 6.40
CA LEU A 909 -36.22 -12.39 7.85
C LEU A 909 -35.12 -11.72 8.69
N TYR A 910 -34.58 -10.58 8.25
CA TYR A 910 -33.80 -9.73 9.15
C TYR A 910 -34.66 -9.09 10.26
N THR A 911 -35.99 -9.20 10.16
CA THR A 911 -36.95 -8.60 11.11
C THR A 911 -37.25 -9.44 12.36
N ILE A 912 -36.69 -10.65 12.56
CA ILE A 912 -37.10 -11.53 13.69
C ILE A 912 -35.97 -11.97 14.64
N LEU A 913 -34.70 -11.78 14.30
CA LEU A 913 -33.60 -11.96 15.26
C LEU A 913 -33.11 -10.60 15.73
N GLY A 914 -33.93 -9.98 16.58
CA GLY A 914 -33.58 -8.75 17.28
C GLY A 914 -32.25 -8.87 18.03
N SER A 915 -31.48 -7.79 17.89
CA SER A 915 -30.41 -7.16 18.69
C SER A 915 -30.18 -7.55 20.18
N ASP A 916 -30.79 -8.58 20.76
CA ASP A 916 -30.80 -8.79 22.21
C ASP A 916 -29.73 -9.76 22.77
N THR A 917 -28.74 -10.19 21.98
CA THR A 917 -27.60 -10.99 22.51
C THR A 917 -26.21 -10.39 22.30
N TYR A 918 -26.09 -9.25 21.63
CA TYR A 918 -24.86 -8.47 21.70
C TYR A 918 -24.95 -7.54 22.90
N GLN A 919 -24.40 -7.98 24.05
CA GLN A 919 -23.85 -7.00 24.97
C GLN A 919 -22.52 -6.54 24.36
N PRO A 920 -22.42 -5.31 23.82
CA PRO A 920 -21.12 -4.69 23.68
C PRO A 920 -20.58 -4.58 25.10
N ILE A 921 -19.59 -5.40 25.43
CA ILE A 921 -18.67 -4.99 26.49
C ILE A 921 -18.01 -3.74 25.91
N LEU A 922 -18.55 -2.58 26.30
CA LEU A 922 -17.86 -1.29 26.31
C LEU A 922 -16.58 -1.52 27.12
N LEU A 923 -15.56 -2.06 26.46
CA LEU A 923 -14.19 -1.82 26.84
C LEU A 923 -14.04 -0.32 26.66
N ASN A 924 -14.19 0.42 27.77
CA ASN A 924 -13.57 1.73 27.91
C ASN A 924 -12.09 1.53 27.60
N MET A 925 -11.72 1.57 26.31
CA MET A 925 -10.34 1.49 25.84
C MET A 925 -9.72 2.86 26.10
N PRO A 926 -8.88 3.00 27.13
CA PRO A 926 -8.23 4.26 27.38
C PRO A 926 -7.02 4.35 26.43
N PHE A 927 -6.98 5.37 25.56
CA PHE A 927 -5.77 5.66 24.79
C PHE A 927 -4.61 5.96 25.73
N PHE A 928 -3.50 5.21 25.68
CA PHE A 928 -2.33 5.51 26.50
C PHE A 928 -1.46 6.58 25.87
N TYR A 929 -1.43 7.77 26.49
CA TYR A 929 -0.36 8.75 26.28
C TYR A 929 0.89 8.29 27.05
N ASN A 930 2.07 8.26 26.44
CA ASN A 930 3.33 7.95 27.12
C ASN A 930 4.33 9.11 26.95
N LYS A 931 4.83 9.67 28.06
CA LYS A 931 5.94 10.62 28.07
C LYS A 931 7.04 10.13 29.03
N SER A 932 8.27 10.11 28.56
CA SER A 932 9.43 9.81 29.40
C SER A 932 9.89 11.08 30.14
N VAL A 933 10.04 11.00 31.47
CA VAL A 933 10.65 12.07 32.27
C VAL A 933 11.70 11.44 33.19
N GLY A 934 12.97 11.79 33.01
CA GLY A 934 14.07 11.34 33.89
C GLY A 934 14.27 9.82 33.96
N GLY A 935 14.10 9.11 32.83
CA GLY A 935 14.34 7.66 32.75
C GLY A 935 13.22 6.76 33.29
N ARG A 936 12.02 7.30 33.53
CA ARG A 936 10.81 6.51 33.90
C ARG A 936 9.67 6.78 32.92
N ARG A 937 8.89 5.74 32.62
CA ARG A 937 7.68 5.79 31.77
C ARG A 937 6.50 6.34 32.57
N PHE A 938 5.78 7.32 32.02
CA PHE A 938 4.55 7.86 32.61
C PHE A 938 3.45 7.83 31.56
N GLY A 939 2.27 7.30 31.90
CA GLY A 939 1.13 7.36 31.00
C GLY A 939 -0.22 7.58 31.66
N THR A 940 -1.13 8.18 30.91
CA THR A 940 -2.54 8.41 31.28
C THR A 940 -3.44 8.16 30.08
N SER A 941 -4.72 7.92 30.36
CA SER A 941 -5.76 7.76 29.34
C SER A 941 -6.12 9.09 28.70
N ILE A 942 -6.19 9.17 27.36
CA ILE A 942 -6.82 10.27 26.61
C ILE A 942 -8.17 9.77 26.09
N GLN A 943 -9.21 10.59 26.20
CA GLN A 943 -10.52 10.35 25.58
C GLN A 943 -10.87 11.59 24.76
N ALA A 944 -11.25 11.41 23.49
CA ALA A 944 -11.79 12.50 22.67
C ALA A 944 -13.27 12.19 22.40
N ASP A 945 -14.13 13.14 22.74
CA ASP A 945 -15.57 13.08 22.47
C ASP A 945 -16.08 14.49 22.13
N ARG A 946 -17.40 14.62 21.84
CA ARG A 946 -18.09 15.89 21.54
C ARG A 946 -17.95 16.99 22.61
N HIS A 947 -17.33 16.71 23.75
CA HIS A 947 -17.05 17.66 24.82
C HIS A 947 -15.53 17.94 24.98
N GLY A 948 -14.74 17.59 23.97
CA GLY A 948 -13.30 17.87 23.87
C GLY A 948 -12.41 16.70 24.27
N VAL A 949 -11.10 16.94 24.22
CA VAL A 949 -10.08 15.95 24.62
C VAL A 949 -9.88 15.99 26.14
N ARG A 950 -10.18 14.89 26.83
CA ARG A 950 -10.07 14.75 28.28
C ARG A 950 -8.93 13.81 28.64
N ARG A 951 -8.09 14.23 29.60
CA ARG A 951 -7.00 13.41 30.18
C ARG A 951 -7.45 12.82 31.52
N GLY A 952 -7.20 11.53 31.76
CA GLY A 952 -7.48 10.87 33.03
C GLY A 952 -6.60 11.38 34.19
N PRO A 953 -7.05 11.30 35.47
CA PRO A 953 -6.32 11.80 36.62
C PRO A 953 -5.03 11.00 36.88
N TRP A 954 -3.99 11.69 37.35
CA TRP A 954 -2.65 11.13 37.53
C TRP A 954 -2.63 10.13 38.68
N ARG A 955 -2.05 8.95 38.47
CA ARG A 955 -1.76 7.99 39.54
C ARG A 955 -0.26 7.88 39.74
N PHE A 956 0.20 8.12 40.97
CA PHE A 956 1.54 7.74 41.38
C PHE A 956 1.53 6.94 42.68
N ARG A 957 2.48 6.01 42.77
CA ARG A 957 2.69 5.18 43.95
C ARG A 957 4.10 5.42 44.47
N ILE A 958 4.22 6.04 45.65
CA ILE A 958 5.49 6.13 46.38
C ILE A 958 5.39 5.15 47.55
N GLY A 959 6.00 3.97 47.39
CA GLY A 959 5.91 2.90 48.38
C GLY A 959 4.47 2.41 48.59
N ARG A 960 3.95 2.55 49.82
CA ARG A 960 2.59 2.12 50.19
C ARG A 960 1.51 3.21 50.05
N PHE A 961 1.84 4.41 49.58
CA PHE A 961 0.89 5.51 49.43
C PHE A 961 0.52 5.74 47.97
N ASN A 962 -0.80 5.84 47.71
CA ASN A 962 -1.38 6.29 46.46
C ASN A 962 -1.91 7.72 46.65
N CYS A 963 -1.53 8.63 45.77
CA CYS A 963 -2.05 9.99 45.72
C CYS A 963 -2.70 10.26 44.36
N PHE A 964 -3.73 11.11 44.34
CA PHE A 964 -4.51 11.48 43.16
C PHE A 964 -4.43 12.99 42.94
N LYS A 965 -4.30 13.43 41.68
CA LYS A 965 -4.67 14.78 41.26
C LYS A 965 -5.42 14.73 39.94
#